data_AF-A0A9P8TFK7-F1
#
_entry.id   AF-A0A9P8TFK7-F1
#
_cell.length_a   1.000
_cell.length_b   1.000
_cell.length_c   1.000
_cell.angle_alpha   90.00
_cell.angle_beta   90.00
_cell.angle_gamma   90.00
#
_symmetry.space_group_name_H-M   'P 1'
#
loop_
_entity.id
_entity.type
_entity.pdbx_description
1 polymer ?
#
loop_
_entity_poly.entity_id
_entity_poly.type
_entity_poly.pdbx_seq_one_letter_code
_entity_poly.pdbx_strand_id
1 'polypeptide(L)'
;MLRYSSRLPSRLLFAGIGQLRWRSAGSKRTNNRSPRLQVVKTPEELLQEYRNVDIDNLREQYENLNNVRFCEPNRQWISAMFGLESVPKDFNFLDTPESRVIVRKLLKERYGKMSSSISFDQLYFTDINVGDVVDLSLSLDSNNLAVVAELPQDIKDPRYTLINKYGDLEFVSKKRFRFRLPSIFPPEWFNGSVMNEQTILTDLGRSAQPIGKVKYKLEENPDRARMFDEIISQDINDTEELTTYIVPSLLSGILSEELSKLNNRAWSLLPDVNLKLETLHNVLQSSNGPVQLNFCEIFRACSLVDLEQVAKVMRSRDPQMIQKSNKRLHNLLTRMLAIGNQYDWVTLGKNPFGKASNTEKMTPEAVYALMLGLRKNNQTYVHDTKNILPKHVTVVPLETIVEHNKVVEDYEANEQLHGQLTEYIMQRLEEKSSTTKPQHYERIMDMYRLYIAGSVSSPSCESFLVKVVRRLPSHNHLEITRDVIYELLLRLKEIAPNENPIKWWINFPAPGSGLSLKADLEQEFYEKITKDTLNSFFFVDEEIFNHPRPRFSDVVYCIDSIDAKEIDDGVSVHQLDENKFLVGVFVADPASYVHPKSTVADIAYERASTLYLPDVGAASNGISMMPEVLTKHIQLGVHGFPQRVLKVSYVVDISNGTAELASEGVKFGVADQFLSTDYDSVHKILENASDADKILNEMSARTKIPESKISADLKALYTAADALRQRAEETGRVTVFNNFSMGRRVDTIKEDAEDILISFKENRRNQQLRSEVLVSELMVNANRLMGEFFKKNKIPGLFKIQNKQPTTPEVALQLRELQQKKGTVSTKEFFLLSEFLNKSHVAPFPTRHDSLAVDAYATVTSPLRRFADLMNHWQLHRYLAEGSPAFRQEHVNAMAYHLEMRADIDKRVSSKIMTFYMFKHLKYLQKSSKEPIRVECVVCRPASDDGILDVVLPDYGVYGVLETSQSDRSRELLSDVEVGDVIKDAVIVDMDLLEGLLVLKSDSY
;
A
#
# COMPACT_ATOMS: atom_id res chain seq x y z
N MET A 1 31.59 -5.67 -35.79
CA MET A 1 31.60 -6.99 -36.45
C MET A 1 30.29 -7.68 -36.12
N LEU A 2 29.47 -7.88 -37.15
CA LEU A 2 28.18 -8.55 -37.12
C LEU A 2 28.35 -10.08 -37.10
N ARG A 3 27.30 -10.77 -36.63
CA ARG A 3 27.03 -12.23 -36.59
C ARG A 3 27.46 -12.95 -35.31
N TYR A 4 26.50 -13.14 -34.41
CA TYR A 4 26.09 -14.45 -33.89
C TYR A 4 24.69 -14.32 -33.29
N SER A 5 23.69 -14.56 -34.14
CA SER A 5 22.30 -14.80 -33.76
C SER A 5 22.00 -16.27 -34.05
N SER A 6 21.53 -17.02 -33.05
CA SER A 6 20.43 -17.99 -33.11
C SER A 6 20.58 -19.08 -32.06
N ARG A 7 19.44 -19.42 -31.43
CA ARG A 7 19.17 -20.56 -30.53
C ARG A 7 19.49 -20.36 -29.05
N LEU A 8 18.52 -19.78 -28.34
CA LEU A 8 18.21 -20.13 -26.94
C LEU A 8 16.71 -20.44 -26.87
N PRO A 9 16.29 -21.62 -26.38
CA PRO A 9 14.86 -21.96 -26.30
C PRO A 9 14.21 -21.27 -25.12
N SER A 10 13.16 -20.50 -25.43
CA SER A 10 12.15 -19.97 -24.54
C SER A 10 11.32 -21.09 -23.90
N ARG A 11 11.84 -21.69 -22.82
CA ARG A 11 11.09 -22.51 -21.87
C ARG A 11 11.71 -22.39 -20.49
N LEU A 12 11.17 -21.47 -19.68
CA LEU A 12 11.19 -21.50 -18.21
C LEU A 12 10.40 -20.27 -17.74
N LEU A 13 9.10 -20.47 -17.49
CA LEU A 13 8.23 -19.73 -16.56
C LEU A 13 6.78 -20.09 -16.89
N PHE A 14 6.41 -21.34 -16.60
CA PHE A 14 5.05 -21.81 -16.32
C PHE A 14 5.23 -23.21 -15.73
N ALA A 15 5.52 -23.25 -14.44
CA ALA A 15 5.41 -24.46 -13.63
C ALA A 15 4.56 -24.07 -12.42
N GLY A 16 3.35 -24.61 -12.40
CA GLY A 16 2.32 -24.28 -11.41
C GLY A 16 0.95 -24.36 -12.07
N ILE A 17 0.54 -25.57 -12.44
CA ILE A 17 -0.84 -26.11 -12.50
C ILE A 17 -0.71 -27.56 -13.02
N GLY A 18 -0.98 -28.51 -12.12
CA GLY A 18 -1.51 -29.86 -12.37
C GLY A 18 -0.83 -30.77 -13.41
N GLN A 19 0.13 -31.60 -12.98
CA GLN A 19 0.36 -32.90 -13.64
C GLN A 19 -0.65 -33.94 -13.15
N LEU A 20 -1.75 -34.09 -13.89
CA LEU A 20 -2.65 -35.23 -13.74
C LEU A 20 -2.05 -36.48 -14.38
N ARG A 21 -1.71 -37.46 -13.51
CA ARG A 21 -1.40 -38.84 -13.88
C ARG A 21 -2.58 -39.46 -14.62
N TRP A 22 -2.40 -39.79 -15.90
CA TRP A 22 -3.30 -40.68 -16.62
C TRP A 22 -3.16 -42.11 -16.11
N ARG A 23 -4.09 -42.55 -15.26
CA ARG A 23 -4.36 -43.97 -15.02
C ARG A 23 -5.33 -44.47 -16.10
N SER A 24 -4.91 -45.51 -16.81
CA SER A 24 -5.74 -46.27 -17.74
C SER A 24 -6.81 -47.07 -16.99
N ALA A 25 -8.09 -46.80 -17.25
CA ALA A 25 -9.16 -47.76 -17.02
C ALA A 25 -10.45 -47.38 -17.77
N GLY A 26 -10.97 -48.34 -18.53
CA GLY A 26 -12.41 -48.60 -18.61
C GLY A 26 -13.23 -47.83 -19.63
N SER A 27 -13.33 -48.39 -20.83
CA SER A 27 -14.29 -47.96 -21.86
C SER A 27 -15.74 -48.02 -21.35
N LYS A 28 -16.50 -46.92 -21.51
CA LYS A 28 -17.95 -46.96 -21.74
C LYS A 28 -18.29 -45.97 -22.85
N ARG A 29 -18.73 -46.52 -23.99
CA ARG A 29 -19.18 -45.80 -25.18
C ARG A 29 -20.38 -44.88 -24.84
N THR A 30 -20.20 -43.59 -25.01
CA THR A 30 -21.29 -42.64 -25.31
C THR A 30 -21.11 -42.16 -26.75
N ASN A 31 -22.19 -42.19 -27.53
CA ASN A 31 -22.22 -41.89 -28.96
C ASN A 31 -21.96 -40.38 -29.20
N ASN A 32 -20.71 -39.97 -29.33
CA ASN A 32 -20.39 -38.71 -30.02
C ASN A 32 -20.24 -38.99 -31.52
N ARG A 33 -21.07 -38.35 -32.33
CA ARG A 33 -20.88 -38.28 -33.78
C ARG A 33 -19.50 -37.67 -34.03
N SER A 34 -18.64 -38.41 -34.74
CA SER A 34 -17.36 -37.91 -35.22
C SER A 34 -17.56 -36.62 -36.03
N PRO A 35 -16.65 -35.63 -35.93
CA PRO A 35 -16.68 -34.49 -36.82
C PRO A 35 -16.58 -35.01 -38.25
N ARG A 36 -17.48 -34.56 -39.13
CA ARG A 36 -17.40 -34.88 -40.56
C ARG A 36 -16.00 -34.49 -41.01
N LEU A 37 -15.21 -35.47 -41.46
CA LEU A 37 -13.97 -35.25 -42.18
C LEU A 37 -14.26 -34.21 -43.27
N GLN A 38 -13.66 -33.02 -43.14
CA GLN A 38 -13.67 -32.06 -44.23
C GLN A 38 -13.02 -32.74 -45.43
N VAL A 39 -13.83 -32.98 -46.46
CA VAL A 39 -13.36 -33.47 -47.74
C VAL A 39 -12.41 -32.41 -48.28
N VAL A 40 -11.15 -32.80 -48.52
CA VAL A 40 -10.18 -31.93 -49.19
C VAL A 40 -10.71 -31.68 -50.59
N LYS A 41 -11.19 -30.46 -50.83
CA LYS A 41 -11.75 -30.05 -52.13
C LYS A 41 -10.69 -30.21 -53.22
N THR A 42 -11.11 -30.71 -54.36
CA THR A 42 -10.26 -30.82 -55.55
C THR A 42 -9.90 -29.43 -56.11
N PRO A 43 -8.78 -29.27 -56.83
CA PRO A 43 -8.40 -28.00 -57.45
C PRO A 43 -9.50 -27.41 -58.37
N GLU A 44 -10.30 -28.26 -59.00
CA GLU A 44 -11.41 -27.87 -59.89
C GLU A 44 -12.64 -27.38 -59.12
N GLU A 45 -12.98 -28.00 -57.98
CA GLU A 45 -14.03 -27.51 -57.07
C GLU A 45 -13.67 -26.15 -56.46
N LEU A 46 -12.40 -25.96 -56.10
CA LEU A 46 -11.89 -24.65 -55.65
C LEU A 46 -12.00 -23.61 -56.79
N LEU A 47 -11.59 -23.96 -58.01
CA LEU A 47 -11.69 -23.07 -59.17
C LEU A 47 -13.13 -22.70 -59.55
N GLN A 48 -14.08 -23.61 -59.34
CA GLN A 48 -15.52 -23.36 -59.56
C GLN A 48 -16.11 -22.46 -58.47
N GLU A 49 -15.71 -22.64 -57.21
CA GLU A 49 -16.05 -21.69 -56.14
C GLU A 49 -15.47 -20.30 -56.43
N TYR A 50 -14.20 -20.20 -56.83
CA TYR A 50 -13.54 -18.92 -57.16
C TYR A 50 -14.18 -18.17 -58.34
N ARG A 51 -14.82 -18.87 -59.30
CA ARG A 51 -15.52 -18.24 -60.43
C ARG A 51 -16.89 -17.65 -60.07
N ASN A 52 -17.47 -18.04 -58.94
CA ASN A 52 -18.76 -17.55 -58.44
C ASN A 52 -18.61 -16.54 -57.29
N VAL A 53 -17.38 -16.16 -56.93
CA VAL A 53 -17.13 -15.10 -55.96
C VAL A 53 -17.25 -13.76 -56.67
N ASP A 54 -18.33 -13.04 -56.38
CA ASP A 54 -18.53 -11.66 -56.80
C ASP A 54 -17.56 -10.75 -56.03
N ILE A 55 -16.38 -10.52 -56.64
CA ILE A 55 -15.30 -9.72 -56.05
C ILE A 55 -15.76 -8.27 -55.82
N ASP A 56 -16.64 -7.74 -56.67
CA ASP A 56 -17.13 -6.37 -56.56
C ASP A 56 -18.10 -6.24 -55.38
N ASN A 57 -19.00 -7.22 -55.18
CA ASN A 57 -19.86 -7.28 -54.00
C ASN A 57 -19.05 -7.52 -52.70
N LEU A 58 -18.00 -8.36 -52.73
CA LEU A 58 -17.11 -8.50 -51.57
C LEU A 58 -16.32 -7.23 -51.27
N ARG A 59 -15.90 -6.48 -52.29
CA ARG A 59 -15.25 -5.17 -52.11
C ARG A 59 -16.22 -4.15 -51.55
N GLU A 60 -17.44 -4.07 -52.07
CA GLU A 60 -18.48 -3.17 -51.57
C GLU A 60 -18.87 -3.52 -50.11
N GLN A 61 -19.00 -4.81 -49.79
CA GLN A 61 -19.19 -5.27 -48.41
C GLN A 61 -18.00 -4.92 -47.52
N TYR A 62 -16.77 -5.11 -47.99
CA TYR A 62 -15.55 -4.77 -47.24
C TYR A 62 -15.41 -3.26 -47.02
N GLU A 63 -15.71 -2.44 -48.02
CA GLU A 63 -15.69 -0.98 -47.93
C GLU A 63 -16.80 -0.45 -47.01
N ASN A 64 -18.00 -1.00 -47.09
CA ASN A 64 -19.09 -0.68 -46.16
C ASN A 64 -18.73 -1.11 -44.73
N LEU A 65 -18.14 -2.29 -44.54
CA LEU A 65 -17.67 -2.74 -43.23
C LEU A 65 -16.57 -1.83 -42.68
N ASN A 66 -15.56 -1.45 -43.48
CA ASN A 66 -14.51 -0.53 -43.05
C ASN A 66 -15.05 0.87 -42.73
N ASN A 67 -16.02 1.36 -43.50
CA ASN A 67 -16.67 2.64 -43.23
C ASN A 67 -17.43 2.61 -41.90
N VAL A 68 -18.25 1.57 -41.68
CA VAL A 68 -19.01 1.39 -40.44
C VAL A 68 -18.08 1.20 -39.23
N ARG A 69 -16.95 0.50 -39.41
CA ARG A 69 -16.05 0.10 -38.31
C ARG A 69 -15.03 1.17 -37.92
N PHE A 70 -14.52 1.93 -38.89
CA PHE A 70 -13.40 2.84 -38.65
C PHE A 70 -13.74 4.29 -38.98
N CYS A 71 -14.44 4.55 -40.08
CA CYS A 71 -14.76 5.92 -40.48
C CYS A 71 -15.86 6.54 -39.61
N GLU A 72 -16.93 5.79 -39.35
CA GLU A 72 -18.10 6.33 -38.67
C GLU A 72 -17.86 6.63 -37.18
N PRO A 73 -17.18 5.78 -36.40
CA PRO A 73 -16.81 6.10 -35.02
C PRO A 73 -15.92 7.35 -34.95
N ASN A 74 -14.95 7.47 -35.87
CA ASN A 74 -14.10 8.66 -35.99
C ASN A 74 -14.93 9.90 -36.35
N ARG A 75 -15.88 9.79 -37.29
CA ARG A 75 -16.76 10.89 -37.69
C ARG A 75 -17.62 11.38 -36.53
N GLN A 76 -18.29 10.46 -35.84
CA GLN A 76 -19.17 10.78 -34.70
C GLN A 76 -18.36 11.42 -33.57
N TRP A 77 -17.22 10.83 -33.21
CA TRP A 77 -16.36 11.36 -32.17
C TRP A 77 -15.80 12.76 -32.52
N ILE A 78 -15.30 12.96 -33.74
CA ILE A 78 -14.81 14.28 -34.20
C ILE A 78 -15.95 15.30 -34.22
N SER A 79 -17.14 14.90 -34.68
CA SER A 79 -18.32 15.78 -34.70
C SER A 79 -18.68 16.22 -33.28
N ALA A 80 -18.72 15.30 -32.31
CA ALA A 80 -19.03 15.61 -30.92
C ALA A 80 -17.94 16.49 -30.26
N MET A 81 -16.66 16.20 -30.54
CA MET A 81 -15.53 16.86 -29.91
C MET A 81 -15.21 18.25 -30.49
N PHE A 82 -15.37 18.42 -31.80
CA PHE A 82 -14.88 19.59 -32.54
C PHE A 82 -15.92 20.25 -33.44
N GLY A 83 -17.00 19.56 -33.81
CA GLY A 83 -17.82 19.94 -34.96
C GLY A 83 -17.15 19.55 -36.27
N LEU A 84 -17.91 19.06 -37.26
CA LEU A 84 -17.37 18.60 -38.55
C LEU A 84 -16.79 19.74 -39.38
N GLU A 85 -17.19 20.99 -39.12
CA GLU A 85 -16.64 22.20 -39.72
C GLU A 85 -15.18 22.48 -39.31
N SER A 86 -14.70 21.86 -38.23
CA SER A 86 -13.33 22.02 -37.74
C SER A 86 -12.30 21.19 -38.52
N VAL A 87 -12.75 20.23 -39.34
CA VAL A 87 -11.88 19.45 -40.23
C VAL A 87 -12.07 19.88 -41.70
N PRO A 88 -11.06 19.73 -42.57
CA PRO A 88 -11.20 20.04 -43.99
C PRO A 88 -12.37 19.29 -44.65
N LYS A 89 -12.97 19.87 -45.68
CA LYS A 89 -14.08 19.21 -46.41
C LYS A 89 -13.71 17.83 -46.98
N ASP A 90 -12.46 17.66 -47.39
CA ASP A 90 -11.92 16.40 -47.92
C ASP A 90 -11.19 15.57 -46.84
N PHE A 91 -11.57 15.72 -45.56
CA PHE A 91 -10.94 14.99 -44.46
C PHE A 91 -11.20 13.48 -44.55
N ASN A 92 -10.12 12.70 -44.49
CA ASN A 92 -10.20 11.24 -44.46
C ASN A 92 -10.45 10.76 -43.03
N PHE A 93 -11.61 10.14 -42.79
CA PHE A 93 -11.97 9.60 -41.48
C PHE A 93 -11.31 8.25 -41.17
N LEU A 94 -10.55 7.67 -42.11
CA LEU A 94 -9.67 6.55 -41.81
C LEU A 94 -8.44 7.00 -41.02
N ASP A 95 -7.92 6.06 -40.25
CA ASP A 95 -6.71 6.26 -39.49
C ASP A 95 -5.47 6.32 -40.39
N THR A 96 -5.11 7.53 -40.82
CA THR A 96 -3.95 7.83 -41.65
C THR A 96 -3.01 8.81 -40.96
N PRO A 97 -1.70 8.81 -41.27
CA PRO A 97 -0.75 9.76 -40.68
C PRO A 97 -1.19 11.23 -40.83
N GLU A 98 -1.75 11.60 -41.98
CA GLU A 98 -2.25 12.95 -42.27
C GLU A 98 -3.44 13.32 -41.39
N SER A 99 -4.42 12.43 -41.29
CA SER A 99 -5.60 12.62 -40.44
C SER A 99 -5.24 12.70 -38.95
N ARG A 100 -4.31 11.84 -38.48
CA ARG A 100 -3.77 11.90 -37.11
C ARG A 100 -3.11 13.25 -36.82
N VAL A 101 -2.36 13.82 -37.75
CA VAL A 101 -1.71 15.14 -37.58
C VAL A 101 -2.75 16.25 -37.40
N ILE A 102 -3.82 16.24 -38.20
CA ILE A 102 -4.91 17.22 -38.11
C ILE A 102 -5.63 17.08 -36.77
N VAL A 103 -6.09 15.87 -36.41
CA VAL A 103 -6.82 15.62 -35.16
C VAL A 103 -5.96 15.94 -33.94
N ARG A 104 -4.67 15.56 -33.96
CA ARG A 104 -3.72 15.91 -32.89
C ARG A 104 -3.56 17.41 -32.74
N LYS A 105 -3.56 18.17 -33.84
CA LYS A 105 -3.50 19.63 -33.80
C LYS A 105 -4.76 20.20 -33.16
N LEU A 106 -5.95 19.72 -33.55
CA LEU A 106 -7.24 20.12 -32.98
C LEU A 106 -7.32 19.83 -31.47
N LEU A 107 -6.92 18.63 -31.03
CA LEU A 107 -6.84 18.26 -29.62
C LEU A 107 -5.96 19.24 -28.84
N LYS A 108 -4.78 19.56 -29.37
CA LYS A 108 -3.81 20.47 -28.73
C LYS A 108 -4.30 21.92 -28.68
N GLU A 109 -4.98 22.39 -29.72
CA GLU A 109 -5.49 23.76 -29.82
C GLU A 109 -6.69 23.97 -28.90
N ARG A 110 -7.59 22.98 -28.79
CA ARG A 110 -8.83 23.10 -28.01
C ARG A 110 -8.67 22.74 -26.54
N TYR A 111 -7.94 21.66 -26.23
CA TYR A 111 -7.85 21.06 -24.89
C TYR A 111 -6.45 21.13 -24.28
N GLY A 112 -5.49 21.72 -24.98
CA GLY A 112 -4.11 21.87 -24.50
C GLY A 112 -3.22 20.68 -24.87
N LYS A 113 -1.92 20.88 -24.61
CA LYS A 113 -0.87 19.90 -24.90
C LYS A 113 -0.70 18.93 -23.74
N MET A 114 -0.18 17.75 -24.05
CA MET A 114 0.32 16.82 -23.04
C MET A 114 1.30 17.51 -22.10
N SER A 115 1.27 17.12 -20.83
CA SER A 115 2.18 17.66 -19.83
C SER A 115 3.61 17.23 -20.13
N SER A 116 4.52 18.20 -20.17
CA SER A 116 5.96 17.95 -20.29
C SER A 116 6.65 17.76 -18.94
N SER A 117 5.92 17.89 -17.84
CA SER A 117 6.50 17.80 -16.49
C SER A 117 5.50 17.31 -15.45
N ILE A 118 5.97 16.52 -14.50
CA ILE A 118 5.25 16.09 -13.30
C ILE A 118 5.98 16.55 -12.05
N SER A 119 5.26 16.72 -10.93
CA SER A 119 5.84 17.04 -9.63
C SER A 119 5.70 15.89 -8.63
N PHE A 120 6.49 15.95 -7.54
CA PHE A 120 6.37 14.96 -6.47
C PHE A 120 5.02 15.03 -5.74
N ASP A 121 4.43 16.21 -5.62
CA ASP A 121 3.07 16.35 -5.07
C ASP A 121 2.05 15.56 -5.89
N GLN A 122 2.15 15.63 -7.22
CA GLN A 122 1.26 14.88 -8.10
C GLN A 122 1.47 13.37 -7.92
N LEU A 123 2.72 12.92 -7.78
CA LEU A 123 3.03 11.49 -7.59
C LEU A 123 2.56 10.94 -6.23
N TYR A 124 2.70 11.69 -5.14
CA TYR A 124 2.43 11.21 -3.78
C TYR A 124 1.01 11.49 -3.29
N PHE A 125 0.41 12.61 -3.70
CA PHE A 125 -0.77 13.17 -3.05
C PHE A 125 -1.95 13.44 -4.00
N THR A 126 -1.93 12.92 -5.23
CA THR A 126 -3.11 12.93 -6.12
C THR A 126 -3.57 11.51 -6.41
N ASP A 127 -4.83 11.32 -6.76
CA ASP A 127 -5.43 10.02 -7.05
C ASP A 127 -5.56 9.77 -8.54
N ILE A 128 -5.71 8.50 -8.92
CA ILE A 128 -5.91 8.05 -10.30
C ILE A 128 -7.08 8.81 -10.93
N ASN A 129 -6.84 9.35 -12.12
CA ASN A 129 -7.83 10.07 -12.90
C ASN A 129 -7.64 9.85 -14.41
N VAL A 130 -8.63 10.27 -15.20
CA VAL A 130 -8.56 10.26 -16.66
C VAL A 130 -7.35 11.06 -17.15
N GLY A 131 -6.64 10.52 -18.15
CA GLY A 131 -5.42 11.11 -18.70
C GLY A 131 -4.12 10.75 -17.97
N ASP A 132 -4.21 10.01 -16.86
CA ASP A 132 -3.05 9.40 -16.24
C ASP A 132 -2.51 8.24 -17.08
N VAL A 133 -1.18 8.10 -17.14
CA VAL A 133 -0.53 6.95 -17.77
C VAL A 133 -0.13 5.97 -16.68
N VAL A 134 -0.50 4.71 -16.83
CA VAL A 134 -0.24 3.63 -15.88
C VAL A 134 0.59 2.54 -16.54
N ASP A 135 1.43 1.91 -15.73
CA ASP A 135 2.19 0.72 -16.10
C ASP A 135 1.60 -0.48 -15.40
N LEU A 136 1.19 -1.49 -16.16
CA LEU A 136 0.63 -2.74 -15.66
C LEU A 136 1.70 -3.85 -15.54
N SER A 137 2.92 -3.58 -15.99
CA SER A 137 3.99 -4.58 -16.10
C SER A 137 4.58 -5.03 -14.75
N LEU A 138 4.72 -6.35 -14.59
CA LEU A 138 5.33 -6.99 -13.43
C LEU A 138 6.85 -7.06 -13.51
N SER A 139 7.40 -7.19 -14.73
CA SER A 139 8.83 -7.30 -14.99
C SER A 139 9.29 -6.25 -15.99
N LEU A 140 10.62 -6.13 -16.16
CA LEU A 140 11.23 -5.25 -17.16
C LEU A 140 10.87 -5.67 -18.60
N ASP A 141 10.61 -6.97 -18.82
CA ASP A 141 10.37 -7.55 -20.14
C ASP A 141 8.92 -7.34 -20.60
N SER A 142 7.97 -7.25 -19.65
CA SER A 142 6.62 -6.81 -19.93
C SER A 142 6.61 -5.29 -20.11
N ASN A 143 5.95 -4.80 -21.16
CA ASN A 143 5.82 -3.37 -21.44
C ASN A 143 4.36 -3.05 -21.74
N ASN A 144 3.59 -2.81 -20.70
CA ASN A 144 2.14 -2.67 -20.73
C ASN A 144 1.77 -1.28 -20.19
N LEU A 145 2.22 -0.24 -20.91
CA LEU A 145 1.76 1.12 -20.69
C LEU A 145 0.36 1.30 -21.25
N ALA A 146 -0.49 1.94 -20.47
CA ALA A 146 -1.85 2.31 -20.86
C ALA A 146 -2.21 3.69 -20.31
N VAL A 147 -3.18 4.36 -20.92
CA VAL A 147 -3.76 5.60 -20.42
C VAL A 147 -5.15 5.34 -19.87
N VAL A 148 -5.50 5.98 -18.75
CA VAL A 148 -6.85 5.94 -18.19
C VAL A 148 -7.76 6.78 -19.07
N ALA A 149 -8.70 6.13 -19.77
CA ALA A 149 -9.66 6.77 -20.65
C ALA A 149 -10.97 7.10 -19.93
N GLU A 150 -11.45 6.20 -19.06
CA GLU A 150 -12.64 6.45 -18.24
C GLU A 150 -12.48 5.92 -16.80
N LEU A 151 -13.19 6.58 -15.89
CA LEU A 151 -13.37 6.13 -14.52
C LEU A 151 -14.43 5.02 -14.45
N PRO A 152 -14.51 4.26 -13.35
CA PRO A 152 -15.59 3.30 -13.13
C PRO A 152 -16.95 3.99 -13.23
N GLN A 153 -17.87 3.35 -13.98
CA GLN A 153 -19.21 3.88 -14.30
C GLN A 153 -20.31 3.36 -13.34
N ASP A 154 -20.03 2.27 -12.61
CA ASP A 154 -20.95 1.63 -11.66
C ASP A 154 -20.16 1.19 -10.42
N ILE A 155 -20.73 1.36 -9.22
CA ILE A 155 -20.14 0.86 -7.98
C ILE A 155 -19.92 -0.66 -7.99
N LYS A 156 -20.78 -1.42 -8.69
CA LYS A 156 -20.67 -2.88 -8.83
C LYS A 156 -19.48 -3.31 -9.69
N ASP A 157 -19.04 -2.42 -10.59
CA ASP A 157 -17.90 -2.65 -11.47
C ASP A 157 -16.83 -1.57 -11.26
N PRO A 158 -15.92 -1.75 -10.28
CA PRO A 158 -14.91 -0.76 -9.93
C PRO A 158 -13.72 -0.71 -10.90
N ARG A 159 -13.80 -1.36 -12.07
CA ARG A 159 -12.71 -1.39 -13.06
C ARG A 159 -12.65 -0.08 -13.84
N TYR A 160 -11.43 0.35 -14.15
CA TYR A 160 -11.14 1.49 -14.99
C TYR A 160 -11.08 1.06 -16.45
N THR A 161 -11.47 1.96 -17.36
CA THR A 161 -11.31 1.74 -18.80
C THR A 161 -10.00 2.36 -19.25
N LEU A 162 -9.11 1.53 -19.79
CA LEU A 162 -7.79 1.91 -20.24
C LEU A 162 -7.67 1.78 -21.76
N ILE A 163 -6.80 2.59 -22.37
CA ILE A 163 -6.34 2.40 -23.75
C ILE A 163 -4.85 2.09 -23.68
N ASN A 164 -4.46 0.89 -24.09
CA ASN A 164 -3.07 0.44 -24.03
C ASN A 164 -2.22 1.07 -25.15
N LYS A 165 -0.90 0.89 -25.09
CA LYS A 165 0.03 1.41 -26.10
C LYS A 165 -0.20 0.89 -27.52
N TYR A 166 -0.96 -0.19 -27.70
CA TYR A 166 -1.32 -0.73 -29.01
C TYR A 166 -2.62 -0.13 -29.55
N GLY A 167 -3.36 0.60 -28.70
CA GLY A 167 -4.62 1.20 -29.04
C GLY A 167 -5.85 0.38 -28.65
N ASP A 168 -5.67 -0.74 -27.95
CA ASP A 168 -6.74 -1.63 -27.52
C ASP A 168 -7.31 -1.19 -26.17
N LEU A 169 -8.60 -1.47 -25.95
CA LEU A 169 -9.26 -1.27 -24.65
C LEU A 169 -8.84 -2.33 -23.63
N GLU A 170 -8.75 -1.95 -22.36
CA GLU A 170 -8.59 -2.88 -21.24
C GLU A 170 -9.44 -2.42 -20.05
N PHE A 171 -10.15 -3.35 -19.39
CA PHE A 171 -10.96 -3.06 -18.21
C PHE A 171 -10.28 -3.65 -16.98
N VAL A 172 -9.68 -2.79 -16.16
CA VAL A 172 -8.71 -3.24 -15.15
C VAL A 172 -8.95 -2.60 -13.79
N SER A 173 -8.85 -3.38 -12.71
CA SER A 173 -8.89 -2.84 -11.34
C SER A 173 -7.65 -2.01 -11.01
N LYS A 174 -7.82 -0.94 -10.22
CA LYS A 174 -6.71 -0.08 -9.74
C LYS A 174 -5.59 -0.85 -9.03
N LYS A 175 -5.87 -2.04 -8.49
CA LYS A 175 -4.89 -2.90 -7.80
C LYS A 175 -3.87 -3.55 -8.74
N ARG A 176 -4.12 -3.56 -10.06
CA ARG A 176 -3.15 -4.02 -11.06
C ARG A 176 -2.15 -2.94 -11.46
N PHE A 177 -2.36 -1.68 -11.08
CA PHE A 177 -1.46 -0.60 -11.48
C PHE A 177 -0.16 -0.69 -10.69
N ARG A 178 0.97 -0.86 -11.40
CA ARG A 178 2.31 -1.06 -10.83
C ARG A 178 3.14 0.21 -10.83
N PHE A 179 2.79 1.17 -11.69
CA PHE A 179 3.35 2.52 -11.68
C PHE A 179 2.37 3.51 -12.28
N ARG A 180 2.43 4.79 -11.89
CA ARG A 180 1.59 5.86 -12.46
C ARG A 180 2.40 7.11 -12.74
N LEU A 181 2.12 7.69 -13.90
CA LEU A 181 2.52 9.02 -14.33
C LEU A 181 1.26 9.91 -14.36
N PRO A 182 1.11 10.86 -13.42
CA PRO A 182 -0.12 11.63 -13.26
C PRO A 182 -0.25 12.72 -14.33
N SER A 183 -1.48 12.93 -14.80
CA SER A 183 -1.93 14.06 -15.63
C SER A 183 -1.06 14.29 -16.88
N ILE A 184 -0.70 13.21 -17.58
CA ILE A 184 0.11 13.28 -18.80
C ILE A 184 -0.71 13.80 -19.96
N PHE A 185 -1.93 13.27 -20.12
CA PHE A 185 -2.87 13.70 -21.14
C PHE A 185 -3.96 14.59 -20.50
N PRO A 186 -4.43 15.64 -21.20
CA PRO A 186 -5.62 16.37 -20.76
C PRO A 186 -6.82 15.42 -20.69
N PRO A 187 -7.58 15.39 -19.58
CA PRO A 187 -8.74 14.49 -19.43
C PRO A 187 -9.76 14.64 -20.56
N GLU A 188 -9.92 15.86 -21.09
CA GLU A 188 -10.88 16.20 -22.11
C GLU A 188 -10.62 15.49 -23.45
N TRP A 189 -9.39 15.00 -23.69
CA TRP A 189 -9.08 14.21 -24.88
C TRP A 189 -9.91 12.93 -24.99
N PHE A 190 -10.40 12.42 -23.86
CA PHE A 190 -11.11 11.15 -23.76
C PHE A 190 -12.63 11.30 -23.73
N ASN A 191 -13.16 12.52 -23.83
CA ASN A 191 -14.61 12.75 -23.85
C ASN A 191 -15.25 12.01 -25.04
N GLY A 192 -16.20 11.11 -24.73
CA GLY A 192 -16.87 10.28 -25.72
C GLY A 192 -15.95 9.32 -26.49
N SER A 193 -14.74 9.05 -25.98
CA SER A 193 -13.75 8.21 -26.65
C SER A 193 -14.03 6.71 -26.54
N VAL A 194 -14.79 6.29 -25.54
CA VAL A 194 -15.23 4.90 -25.38
C VAL A 194 -16.69 4.86 -25.83
N MET A 195 -16.93 4.21 -26.97
CA MET A 195 -18.24 4.20 -27.62
C MET A 195 -18.87 2.81 -27.51
N ASN A 196 -20.15 2.74 -27.16
CA ASN A 196 -20.91 1.50 -27.20
C ASN A 196 -21.16 1.14 -28.68
N GLU A 197 -20.59 0.04 -29.14
CA GLU A 197 -20.63 -0.38 -30.54
C GLU A 197 -22.08 -0.66 -31.02
N GLN A 198 -22.94 -1.13 -30.12
CA GLN A 198 -24.33 -1.49 -30.42
C GLN A 198 -25.16 -0.28 -30.84
N THR A 199 -24.87 0.91 -30.27
CA THR A 199 -25.51 2.18 -30.66
C THR A 199 -25.11 2.61 -32.08
N ILE A 200 -23.85 2.41 -32.45
CA ILE A 200 -23.32 2.73 -33.78
C ILE A 200 -23.91 1.77 -34.82
N LEU A 201 -23.99 0.47 -34.49
CA LEU A 201 -24.56 -0.56 -35.36
C LEU A 201 -26.08 -0.39 -35.57
N THR A 202 -26.81 0.12 -34.57
CA THR A 202 -28.25 0.36 -34.69
C THR A 202 -28.59 1.55 -35.58
N ASP A 203 -27.79 2.63 -35.52
CA ASP A 203 -27.95 3.80 -36.40
C ASP A 203 -27.66 3.49 -37.88
N LEU A 204 -26.91 2.43 -38.19
CA LEU A 204 -26.41 2.11 -39.54
C LEU A 204 -27.08 0.91 -40.23
N GLY A 205 -27.99 0.20 -39.56
CA GLY A 205 -28.67 -0.99 -40.09
C GLY A 205 -27.94 -2.31 -39.79
N ARG A 206 -28.72 -3.31 -39.33
CA ARG A 206 -28.32 -4.49 -38.53
C ARG A 206 -27.49 -5.61 -39.20
N SER A 207 -26.49 -5.33 -40.05
CA SER A 207 -25.78 -6.43 -40.77
C SER A 207 -24.32 -6.69 -40.41
N ALA A 208 -23.71 -5.99 -39.44
CA ALA A 208 -22.30 -6.21 -39.07
C ALA A 208 -22.16 -6.93 -37.72
N GLN A 209 -21.26 -7.92 -37.65
CA GLN A 209 -20.87 -8.54 -36.38
C GLN A 209 -20.04 -7.57 -35.53
N PRO A 210 -20.24 -7.56 -34.19
CA PRO A 210 -19.47 -6.75 -33.27
C PRO A 210 -17.99 -7.13 -33.33
N ILE A 211 -17.11 -6.13 -33.34
CA ILE A 211 -15.65 -6.29 -33.26
C ILE A 211 -15.05 -5.53 -32.08
N GLY A 212 -15.87 -4.78 -31.35
CA GLY A 212 -15.48 -4.08 -30.15
C GLY A 212 -15.13 -5.03 -29.03
N LYS A 213 -14.41 -4.50 -28.05
CA LYS A 213 -14.02 -5.26 -26.89
C LYS A 213 -15.23 -5.46 -25.99
N VAL A 214 -15.52 -6.71 -25.66
CA VAL A 214 -16.57 -7.06 -24.71
C VAL A 214 -16.15 -6.61 -23.31
N LYS A 215 -17.06 -6.01 -22.56
CA LYS A 215 -16.86 -5.75 -21.13
C LYS A 215 -17.50 -6.87 -20.32
N TYR A 216 -16.78 -7.97 -20.12
CA TYR A 216 -17.28 -9.10 -19.34
C TYR A 216 -17.52 -8.71 -17.87
N LYS A 217 -18.42 -9.42 -17.16
CA LYS A 217 -18.52 -9.31 -15.69
C LYS A 217 -17.23 -9.74 -14.99
N LEU A 218 -16.46 -10.60 -15.65
CA LEU A 218 -15.20 -11.15 -15.15
C LEU A 218 -14.01 -10.23 -15.44
N GLU A 219 -12.99 -10.22 -14.56
CA GLU A 219 -11.76 -9.45 -14.75
C GLU A 219 -10.76 -10.18 -15.66
N GLU A 220 -10.43 -9.56 -16.80
CA GLU A 220 -9.52 -10.12 -17.80
C GLU A 220 -8.04 -10.13 -17.36
N ASN A 221 -7.30 -11.13 -17.84
CA ASN A 221 -5.85 -11.17 -17.69
C ASN A 221 -5.16 -10.55 -18.93
N PRO A 222 -4.47 -9.39 -18.80
CA PRO A 222 -3.88 -8.70 -19.94
C PRO A 222 -2.79 -9.52 -20.67
N ASP A 223 -2.12 -10.45 -19.97
CA ASP A 223 -1.10 -11.31 -20.58
C ASP A 223 -1.70 -12.44 -21.44
N ARG A 224 -3.00 -12.73 -21.29
CA ARG A 224 -3.72 -13.78 -22.03
C ARG A 224 -4.77 -13.26 -23.00
N ALA A 225 -5.23 -12.02 -22.88
CA ALA A 225 -6.31 -11.44 -23.69
C ALA A 225 -6.14 -11.67 -25.21
N ARG A 226 -4.90 -11.74 -25.72
CA ARG A 226 -4.61 -11.93 -27.14
C ARG A 226 -4.82 -13.36 -27.69
N MET A 227 -4.94 -14.38 -26.84
CA MET A 227 -5.15 -15.77 -27.29
C MET A 227 -6.63 -16.19 -27.29
N PHE A 228 -7.52 -15.42 -26.68
CA PHE A 228 -8.89 -15.85 -26.36
C PHE A 228 -9.99 -15.26 -27.24
N ASP A 229 -9.73 -14.17 -27.97
CA ASP A 229 -10.72 -13.56 -28.87
C ASP A 229 -11.16 -14.49 -30.02
N GLU A 230 -10.29 -15.43 -30.46
CA GLU A 230 -10.65 -16.39 -31.51
C GLU A 230 -11.50 -17.57 -31.02
N ILE A 231 -11.30 -18.02 -29.77
CA ILE A 231 -11.93 -19.25 -29.25
C ILE A 231 -13.37 -18.99 -28.78
N ILE A 232 -13.62 -17.82 -28.16
CA ILE A 232 -14.92 -17.50 -27.55
C ILE A 232 -15.94 -17.05 -28.62
N SER A 233 -15.48 -16.60 -29.80
CA SER A 233 -16.34 -16.29 -30.95
C SER A 233 -17.15 -17.48 -31.48
N GLN A 234 -16.79 -18.72 -31.12
CA GLN A 234 -17.47 -19.94 -31.59
C GLN A 234 -18.61 -20.43 -30.68
N ASP A 235 -18.68 -19.97 -29.42
CA ASP A 235 -19.69 -20.39 -28.41
C ASP A 235 -20.77 -19.32 -28.14
N ILE A 236 -20.87 -18.27 -28.99
CA ILE A 236 -21.93 -17.26 -28.89
C ILE A 236 -23.25 -17.83 -29.41
N ASN A 237 -23.83 -18.75 -28.65
CA ASN A 237 -25.22 -19.17 -28.72
C ASN A 237 -25.71 -19.34 -27.28
N ASP A 238 -26.07 -18.24 -26.60
CA ASP A 238 -27.30 -18.17 -25.78
C ASP A 238 -27.48 -16.79 -25.08
N THR A 239 -28.58 -16.14 -25.44
CA THR A 239 -29.48 -15.27 -24.65
C THR A 239 -29.05 -13.96 -23.93
N GLU A 240 -27.77 -13.61 -23.72
CA GLU A 240 -27.41 -12.26 -23.22
C GLU A 240 -26.79 -11.38 -24.31
N GLU A 241 -27.37 -10.19 -24.57
CA GLU A 241 -26.78 -9.18 -25.45
C GLU A 241 -25.50 -8.61 -24.81
N LEU A 242 -24.35 -9.21 -25.12
CA LEU A 242 -23.04 -8.71 -24.69
C LEU A 242 -22.77 -7.33 -25.30
N THR A 243 -22.61 -6.31 -24.45
CA THR A 243 -22.22 -4.97 -24.89
C THR A 243 -20.73 -4.92 -25.23
N THR A 244 -20.41 -4.54 -26.46
CA THR A 244 -19.05 -4.29 -26.94
C THR A 244 -18.75 -2.80 -27.01
N TYR A 245 -17.49 -2.46 -26.76
CA TYR A 245 -17.00 -1.08 -26.75
C TYR A 245 -15.87 -0.91 -27.76
N ILE A 246 -15.85 0.23 -28.43
CA ILE A 246 -14.80 0.60 -29.37
C ILE A 246 -14.20 1.96 -29.04
N VAL A 247 -13.00 2.21 -29.55
CA VAL A 247 -12.33 3.50 -29.49
C VAL A 247 -12.14 4.02 -30.91
N PRO A 248 -12.36 5.31 -31.19
CA PRO A 248 -12.04 5.94 -32.46
C PRO A 248 -10.59 5.65 -32.87
N SER A 249 -10.39 5.02 -34.03
CA SER A 249 -9.07 4.57 -34.47
C SER A 249 -8.06 5.71 -34.62
N LEU A 250 -8.51 6.93 -34.97
CA LEU A 250 -7.65 8.10 -35.04
C LEU A 250 -7.10 8.51 -33.67
N LEU A 251 -7.94 8.48 -32.62
CA LEU A 251 -7.50 8.77 -31.26
C LEU A 251 -6.57 7.65 -30.77
N SER A 252 -6.96 6.40 -30.97
CA SER A 252 -6.18 5.21 -30.63
C SER A 252 -4.77 5.26 -31.24
N GLY A 253 -4.67 5.56 -32.54
CA GLY A 253 -3.40 5.74 -33.24
C GLY A 253 -2.55 6.91 -32.70
N ILE A 254 -3.18 8.04 -32.32
CA ILE A 254 -2.48 9.16 -31.68
C ILE A 254 -1.91 8.75 -30.32
N LEU A 255 -2.71 8.09 -29.48
CA LEU A 255 -2.29 7.65 -28.14
C LEU A 255 -1.18 6.61 -28.21
N SER A 256 -1.29 5.63 -29.12
CA SER A 256 -0.26 4.63 -29.37
C SER A 256 1.08 5.26 -29.75
N GLU A 257 1.08 6.26 -30.63
CA GLU A 257 2.30 6.99 -31.01
C GLU A 257 2.91 7.75 -29.82
N GLU A 258 2.11 8.43 -29.01
CA GLU A 258 2.61 9.24 -27.89
C GLU A 258 3.10 8.37 -26.72
N LEU A 259 2.39 7.28 -26.39
CA LEU A 259 2.84 6.29 -25.40
C LEU A 259 4.14 5.61 -25.85
N SER A 260 4.23 5.27 -27.14
CA SER A 260 5.46 4.70 -27.71
C SER A 260 6.64 5.68 -27.65
N LYS A 261 6.42 6.97 -27.91
CA LYS A 261 7.46 8.01 -27.76
C LYS A 261 7.93 8.14 -26.32
N LEU A 262 7.01 8.19 -25.35
CA LEU A 262 7.32 8.24 -23.92
C LEU A 262 8.17 7.04 -23.52
N ASN A 263 7.73 5.83 -23.88
CA ASN A 263 8.46 4.60 -23.60
C ASN A 263 9.85 4.62 -24.23
N ASN A 264 9.97 4.91 -25.52
CA ASN A 264 11.25 4.89 -26.24
C ASN A 264 12.25 5.89 -25.65
N ARG A 265 11.79 7.07 -25.23
CA ARG A 265 12.62 8.05 -24.54
C ARG A 265 13.07 7.58 -23.17
N ALA A 266 12.18 6.97 -22.38
CA ALA A 266 12.58 6.39 -21.09
C ALA A 266 13.64 5.28 -21.27
N TRP A 267 13.47 4.41 -22.26
CA TRP A 267 14.48 3.39 -22.61
C TRP A 267 15.80 4.00 -23.09
N SER A 268 15.77 5.15 -23.79
CA SER A 268 16.99 5.86 -24.20
C SER A 268 17.77 6.45 -23.02
N LEU A 269 17.07 6.80 -21.92
CA LEU A 269 17.68 7.31 -20.68
C LEU A 269 18.16 6.19 -19.74
N LEU A 270 17.67 4.97 -19.93
CA LEU A 270 17.96 3.83 -19.04
C LEU A 270 19.46 3.54 -18.86
N PRO A 271 20.33 3.60 -19.89
CA PRO A 271 21.77 3.38 -19.70
C PRO A 271 22.41 4.40 -18.75
N ASP A 272 22.06 5.67 -18.89
CA ASP A 272 22.56 6.76 -18.03
C ASP A 272 22.05 6.59 -16.61
N VAL A 273 20.75 6.31 -16.45
CA VAL A 273 20.14 6.02 -15.14
C VAL A 273 20.81 4.81 -14.48
N ASN A 274 21.12 3.76 -15.24
CA ASN A 274 21.78 2.57 -14.71
C ASN A 274 23.18 2.89 -14.20
N LEU A 275 23.99 3.65 -14.95
CA LEU A 275 25.32 4.08 -14.51
C LEU A 275 25.25 4.98 -13.26
N LYS A 276 24.22 5.83 -13.18
CA LYS A 276 23.96 6.64 -11.98
C LYS A 276 23.61 5.77 -10.77
N LEU A 277 22.72 4.79 -10.93
CA LEU A 277 22.35 3.85 -9.87
C LEU A 277 23.56 3.02 -9.41
N GLU A 278 24.42 2.55 -10.30
CA GLU A 278 25.66 1.85 -9.92
C GLU A 278 26.61 2.76 -9.13
N THR A 279 26.77 4.01 -9.58
CA THR A 279 27.59 5.01 -8.87
C THR A 279 27.02 5.32 -7.50
N LEU A 280 25.70 5.49 -7.40
CA LEU A 280 25.01 5.77 -6.15
C LEU A 280 25.05 4.59 -5.20
N HIS A 281 24.99 3.35 -5.69
CA HIS A 281 25.06 2.16 -4.85
C HIS A 281 26.38 2.15 -4.09
N ASN A 282 27.49 2.42 -4.80
CA ASN A 282 28.81 2.56 -4.19
C ASN A 282 28.91 3.65 -3.12
N VAL A 283 28.02 4.66 -3.14
CA VAL A 283 28.03 5.84 -2.23
C VAL A 283 26.98 5.77 -1.12
N LEU A 284 25.91 4.99 -1.31
CA LEU A 284 24.75 4.91 -0.43
C LEU A 284 24.70 3.59 0.36
N GLN A 285 25.24 2.50 -0.17
CA GLN A 285 25.23 1.20 0.51
C GLN A 285 26.02 1.25 1.83
N SER A 286 25.69 0.42 2.80
CA SER A 286 26.40 0.36 4.07
C SER A 286 26.70 -1.10 4.42
N SER A 287 27.91 -1.38 4.91
CA SER A 287 28.24 -2.70 5.49
C SER A 287 27.47 -2.97 6.78
N ASN A 288 26.93 -1.92 7.40
CA ASN A 288 26.19 -2.02 8.67
C ASN A 288 24.74 -2.45 8.49
N GLY A 289 24.27 -2.65 7.25
CA GLY A 289 22.90 -3.10 6.95
C GLY A 289 22.22 -2.31 5.83
N PRO A 290 20.98 -2.68 5.49
CA PRO A 290 20.23 -2.05 4.40
C PRO A 290 19.91 -0.58 4.70
N VAL A 291 19.96 0.26 3.67
CA VAL A 291 19.66 1.71 3.77
C VAL A 291 18.36 2.02 3.05
N GLN A 292 17.41 2.66 3.74
CA GLN A 292 16.09 2.94 3.20
C GLN A 292 15.97 4.38 2.68
N LEU A 293 15.54 4.53 1.44
CA LEU A 293 15.32 5.81 0.78
C LEU A 293 13.90 5.89 0.25
N ASN A 294 13.31 7.08 0.26
CA ASN A 294 12.05 7.29 -0.46
C ASN A 294 12.31 7.54 -1.95
N PHE A 295 11.28 7.42 -2.79
CA PHE A 295 11.40 7.61 -4.24
C PHE A 295 11.95 9.00 -4.62
N CYS A 296 11.54 10.04 -3.89
CA CYS A 296 12.01 11.41 -4.11
C CYS A 296 13.52 11.55 -3.83
N GLU A 297 14.02 10.91 -2.77
CA GLU A 297 15.42 10.90 -2.39
C GLU A 297 16.29 10.25 -3.46
N ILE A 298 15.93 9.05 -3.94
CA ILE A 298 16.71 8.35 -4.97
C ILE A 298 16.64 9.06 -6.33
N PHE A 299 15.49 9.64 -6.70
CA PHE A 299 15.36 10.42 -7.93
C PHE A 299 16.26 11.66 -7.92
N ARG A 300 16.28 12.39 -6.80
CA ARG A 300 17.17 13.55 -6.64
C ARG A 300 18.63 13.14 -6.57
N ALA A 301 18.95 12.03 -5.90
CA ALA A 301 20.30 11.50 -5.88
C ALA A 301 20.79 11.22 -7.32
N CYS A 302 19.98 10.58 -8.16
CA CYS A 302 20.28 10.38 -9.58
C CYS A 302 20.47 11.70 -10.34
N SER A 303 19.72 12.74 -9.99
CA SER A 303 19.84 14.06 -10.61
C SER A 303 21.13 14.80 -10.21
N LEU A 304 21.69 14.49 -9.04
CA LEU A 304 22.93 15.07 -8.51
C LEU A 304 24.21 14.37 -9.01
N VAL A 305 24.10 13.19 -9.63
CA VAL A 305 25.25 12.48 -10.20
C VAL A 305 25.64 13.09 -11.55
N ASP A 306 26.86 13.62 -11.61
CA ASP A 306 27.51 14.12 -12.82
C ASP A 306 28.24 12.97 -13.55
N LEU A 307 27.67 12.54 -14.69
CA LEU A 307 28.22 11.45 -15.49
C LEU A 307 29.54 11.79 -16.17
N GLU A 308 29.81 13.06 -16.51
CA GLU A 308 31.09 13.46 -17.09
C GLU A 308 32.20 13.34 -16.05
N GLN A 309 31.91 13.76 -14.82
CA GLN A 309 32.81 13.61 -13.70
C GLN A 309 33.07 12.13 -13.40
N VAL A 310 32.02 11.30 -13.35
CA VAL A 310 32.13 9.84 -13.15
C VAL A 310 33.00 9.22 -14.25
N ALA A 311 32.75 9.54 -15.52
CA ALA A 311 33.53 9.02 -16.64
C ALA A 311 35.01 9.42 -16.55
N LYS A 312 35.31 10.67 -16.17
CA LYS A 312 36.69 11.17 -15.98
C LYS A 312 37.42 10.40 -14.89
N VAL A 313 36.74 10.14 -13.77
CA VAL A 313 37.29 9.41 -12.61
C VAL A 313 37.46 7.92 -12.91
N MET A 314 36.51 7.30 -13.60
CA MET A 314 36.62 5.89 -14.01
C MET A 314 37.78 5.67 -15.01
N ARG A 315 38.03 6.63 -15.91
CA ARG A 315 39.15 6.57 -16.86
C ARG A 315 40.53 6.63 -16.20
N SER A 316 40.67 7.28 -15.04
CA SER A 316 41.97 7.36 -14.38
C SER A 316 42.40 6.02 -13.75
N ARG A 317 41.46 5.11 -13.47
CA ARG A 317 41.68 3.82 -12.79
C ARG A 317 42.46 3.94 -11.46
N ASP A 318 42.48 5.13 -10.88
CA ASP A 318 43.15 5.43 -9.62
C ASP A 318 42.17 5.28 -8.46
N PRO A 319 42.35 4.27 -7.58
CA PRO A 319 41.46 4.05 -6.45
C PRO A 319 41.31 5.27 -5.52
N GLN A 320 42.37 6.07 -5.35
CA GLN A 320 42.33 7.23 -4.48
C GLN A 320 41.45 8.35 -5.05
N MET A 321 41.53 8.58 -6.36
CA MET A 321 40.63 9.52 -7.04
C MET A 321 39.18 9.07 -7.01
N ILE A 322 38.91 7.76 -7.19
CA ILE A 322 37.57 7.19 -7.09
C ILE A 322 36.99 7.44 -5.68
N GLN A 323 37.75 7.08 -4.64
CA GLN A 323 37.32 7.27 -3.25
C GLN A 323 37.07 8.74 -2.91
N LYS A 324 37.93 9.65 -3.38
CA LYS A 324 37.76 11.11 -3.19
C LYS A 324 36.50 11.63 -3.90
N SER A 325 36.22 11.14 -5.10
CA SER A 325 35.01 11.49 -5.85
C SER A 325 33.75 11.00 -5.13
N ASN A 326 33.72 9.74 -4.72
CA ASN A 326 32.61 9.15 -3.96
C ASN A 326 32.36 9.92 -2.66
N LYS A 327 33.42 10.33 -1.94
CA LYS A 327 33.30 11.13 -0.72
C LYS A 327 32.70 12.50 -0.98
N ARG A 328 33.09 13.14 -2.09
CA ARG A 328 32.51 14.42 -2.50
C ARG A 328 31.03 14.29 -2.85
N LEU A 329 30.65 13.25 -3.58
CA LEU A 329 29.26 12.97 -3.91
C LEU A 329 28.45 12.67 -2.64
N HIS A 330 28.97 11.86 -1.73
CA HIS A 330 28.34 11.59 -0.44
C HIS A 330 28.07 12.87 0.35
N ASN A 331 29.08 13.72 0.53
CA ASN A 331 28.92 14.99 1.24
C ASN A 331 27.89 15.92 0.58
N LEU A 332 27.75 15.85 -0.75
CA LEU A 332 26.70 16.56 -1.47
C LEU A 332 25.32 15.98 -1.14
N LEU A 333 25.17 14.66 -1.21
CA LEU A 333 23.92 13.95 -0.90
C LEU A 333 23.49 14.18 0.56
N THR A 334 24.40 14.06 1.53
CA THR A 334 24.11 14.30 2.95
C THR A 334 23.63 15.73 3.20
N ARG A 335 24.25 16.73 2.56
CA ARG A 335 23.85 18.13 2.71
C ARG A 335 22.51 18.46 2.04
N MET A 336 22.21 17.83 0.91
CA MET A 336 20.99 18.14 0.13
C MET A 336 19.80 17.32 0.60
N LEU A 337 20.00 16.04 0.92
CA LEU A 337 18.95 15.04 1.15
C LEU A 337 18.93 14.50 2.58
N ALA A 338 19.91 14.84 3.43
CA ALA A 338 20.06 14.27 4.78
C ALA A 338 20.20 12.74 4.80
N ILE A 339 20.76 12.18 3.72
CA ILE A 339 21.10 10.76 3.59
C ILE A 339 22.59 10.63 3.97
N GLY A 340 22.90 10.21 5.19
CA GLY A 340 24.26 9.88 5.61
C GLY A 340 24.37 8.38 5.86
N ASN A 341 25.47 7.73 5.43
CA ASN A 341 25.78 6.35 5.89
C ASN A 341 27.11 5.68 5.46
N GLN A 342 28.14 6.39 4.96
CA GLN A 342 29.38 5.69 4.55
C GLN A 342 30.69 6.18 5.18
N TYR A 343 30.77 7.42 5.66
CA TYR A 343 32.03 7.98 6.17
C TYR A 343 32.08 8.20 7.68
N ASP A 344 30.96 7.98 8.38
CA ASP A 344 30.89 7.93 9.85
C ASP A 344 30.79 6.47 10.30
N TRP A 345 31.40 6.16 11.45
CA TRP A 345 31.52 4.80 11.95
C TRP A 345 30.15 4.14 12.20
N VAL A 346 29.16 4.89 12.73
CA VAL A 346 27.70 4.68 12.60
C VAL A 346 27.00 6.01 12.96
N THR A 347 26.14 6.55 12.08
CA THR A 347 25.23 7.65 12.45
C THR A 347 23.91 7.07 12.95
N LEU A 348 23.50 7.41 14.18
CA LEU A 348 22.23 6.99 14.74
C LEU A 348 21.08 7.87 14.22
N GLY A 349 19.96 7.25 13.88
CA GLY A 349 18.78 7.93 13.36
C GLY A 349 18.97 8.50 11.96
N LYS A 350 18.08 9.41 11.57
CA LYS A 350 18.12 10.16 10.32
C LYS A 350 17.89 11.62 10.62
N ASN A 351 18.59 12.49 9.90
CA ASN A 351 18.51 13.92 10.17
C ASN A 351 17.20 14.52 9.58
N PRO A 352 16.37 15.22 10.39
CA PRO A 352 15.10 15.77 9.97
C PRO A 352 15.21 17.05 9.10
N PHE A 353 16.40 17.61 8.91
CA PHE A 353 16.64 18.87 8.17
C PHE A 353 17.01 18.67 6.69
N GLY A 354 16.65 17.52 6.10
CA GLY A 354 16.73 17.31 4.65
C GLY A 354 15.89 18.32 3.88
N LYS A 355 16.26 18.63 2.63
CA LYS A 355 15.56 19.66 1.83
C LYS A 355 14.81 19.05 0.66
N ALA A 356 13.54 19.42 0.53
CA ALA A 356 12.73 19.04 -0.60
C ALA A 356 11.85 20.16 -1.13
N SER A 357 11.82 20.30 -2.46
CA SER A 357 10.79 21.08 -3.15
C SER A 357 9.68 20.17 -3.63
N ASN A 358 8.44 20.55 -3.33
CA ASN A 358 7.24 19.82 -3.75
C ASN A 358 6.81 20.17 -5.19
N THR A 359 7.20 21.34 -5.65
CA THR A 359 6.89 21.88 -6.99
C THR A 359 8.01 21.65 -8.00
N GLU A 360 9.01 20.86 -7.64
CA GLU A 360 10.09 20.47 -8.56
C GLU A 360 9.50 19.76 -9.78
N LYS A 361 9.78 20.30 -10.96
CA LYS A 361 9.30 19.78 -12.24
C LYS A 361 10.27 18.73 -12.77
N MET A 362 9.75 17.54 -13.02
CA MET A 362 10.49 16.40 -13.56
C MET A 362 9.87 15.96 -14.88
N THR A 363 10.69 15.54 -15.85
CA THR A 363 10.15 14.96 -17.08
C THR A 363 9.57 13.56 -16.82
N PRO A 364 8.38 13.22 -17.33
CA PRO A 364 7.77 11.89 -17.16
C PRO A 364 8.71 10.75 -17.59
N GLU A 365 9.48 10.95 -18.65
CA GLU A 365 10.39 9.95 -19.20
C GLU A 365 11.55 9.63 -18.24
N ALA A 366 12.09 10.63 -17.54
CA ALA A 366 13.14 10.42 -16.55
C ALA A 366 12.64 9.67 -15.31
N VAL A 367 11.41 9.99 -14.87
CA VAL A 367 10.76 9.32 -13.74
C VAL A 367 10.48 7.86 -14.09
N TYR A 368 9.98 7.59 -15.30
CA TYR A 368 9.76 6.22 -15.76
C TYR A 368 11.09 5.47 -15.99
N ALA A 369 12.12 6.12 -16.54
CA ALA A 369 13.45 5.53 -16.70
C ALA A 369 14.08 5.13 -15.36
N LEU A 370 13.88 5.92 -14.30
CA LEU A 370 14.29 5.53 -12.95
C LEU A 370 13.57 4.26 -12.48
N MET A 371 12.25 4.17 -12.68
CA MET A 371 11.49 2.98 -12.33
C MET A 371 11.99 1.73 -13.06
N LEU A 372 12.26 1.84 -14.38
CA LEU A 372 12.87 0.76 -15.17
C LEU A 372 14.28 0.40 -14.66
N GLY A 373 15.09 1.41 -14.29
CA GLY A 373 16.41 1.23 -13.71
C GLY A 373 16.38 0.48 -12.38
N LEU A 374 15.43 0.80 -11.51
CA LEU A 374 15.22 0.10 -10.24
C LEU A 374 14.80 -1.36 -10.46
N ARG A 375 13.86 -1.63 -11.39
CA ARG A 375 13.47 -3.00 -11.74
C ARG A 375 14.64 -3.83 -12.28
N LYS A 376 15.50 -3.21 -13.09
CA LYS A 376 16.70 -3.86 -13.63
C LYS A 376 17.74 -4.19 -12.54
N ASN A 377 17.84 -3.34 -11.52
CA ASN A 377 18.83 -3.44 -10.45
C ASN A 377 18.23 -3.99 -9.15
N ASN A 378 17.26 -4.91 -9.23
CA ASN A 378 16.52 -5.44 -8.08
C ASN A 378 17.37 -6.19 -7.03
N GLN A 379 18.61 -6.57 -7.37
CA GLN A 379 19.58 -7.15 -6.43
C GLN A 379 20.20 -6.10 -5.50
N THR A 380 20.47 -4.89 -6.01
CA THR A 380 21.10 -3.80 -5.27
C THR A 380 20.09 -2.80 -4.71
N TYR A 381 18.93 -2.69 -5.37
CA TYR A 381 17.83 -1.81 -5.00
C TYR A 381 16.52 -2.59 -4.91
N VAL A 382 16.13 -2.97 -3.69
CA VAL A 382 14.85 -3.63 -3.45
C VAL A 382 13.78 -2.56 -3.28
N HIS A 383 12.68 -2.66 -4.02
CA HIS A 383 11.58 -1.71 -3.92
C HIS A 383 10.24 -2.44 -4.05
N ASP A 384 9.16 -1.75 -3.71
CA ASP A 384 7.83 -2.32 -3.90
C ASP A 384 7.48 -2.36 -5.39
N THR A 385 6.92 -3.49 -5.81
CA THR A 385 6.42 -3.70 -7.16
C THR A 385 4.89 -3.73 -7.20
N LYS A 386 4.20 -3.82 -6.05
CA LYS A 386 2.74 -3.99 -6.00
C LYS A 386 1.97 -2.67 -5.97
N ASN A 387 2.50 -1.60 -5.38
CA ASN A 387 1.87 -0.28 -5.34
C ASN A 387 2.13 0.53 -6.62
N ILE A 388 1.23 1.49 -6.86
CA ILE A 388 1.28 2.50 -7.93
C ILE A 388 2.53 3.41 -7.87
N LEU A 389 3.15 3.54 -6.70
CA LEU A 389 4.41 4.25 -6.51
C LEU A 389 5.26 3.46 -5.51
N PRO A 390 6.53 3.15 -5.82
CA PRO A 390 7.45 2.54 -4.86
C PRO A 390 7.85 3.57 -3.80
N LYS A 391 7.04 3.69 -2.73
CA LYS A 391 7.28 4.68 -1.66
C LYS A 391 8.64 4.52 -0.97
N HIS A 392 9.16 3.29 -0.92
CA HIS A 392 10.50 2.94 -0.43
C HIS A 392 11.37 2.29 -1.51
N VAL A 393 12.67 2.52 -1.40
CA VAL A 393 13.76 1.87 -2.12
C VAL A 393 14.85 1.54 -1.11
N THR A 394 15.11 0.26 -0.92
CA THR A 394 16.10 -0.28 0.01
C THR A 394 17.38 -0.59 -0.75
N VAL A 395 18.46 0.08 -0.38
CA VAL A 395 19.81 -0.17 -0.89
C VAL A 395 20.41 -1.33 -0.10
N VAL A 396 20.69 -2.43 -0.81
CA VAL A 396 21.22 -3.67 -0.21
C VAL A 396 22.75 -3.56 -0.05
N PRO A 397 23.33 -4.00 1.08
CA PRO A 397 24.78 -4.02 1.26
C PRO A 397 25.49 -4.83 0.19
N LEU A 398 26.59 -4.30 -0.35
CA LEU A 398 27.36 -5.00 -1.39
C LEU A 398 27.99 -6.28 -0.86
N GLU A 399 28.49 -6.25 0.38
CA GLU A 399 29.13 -7.38 1.06
C GLU A 399 28.20 -8.60 1.10
N THR A 400 26.95 -8.41 1.52
CA THR A 400 25.92 -9.46 1.53
C THR A 400 25.70 -10.09 0.15
N ILE A 401 25.64 -9.27 -0.92
CA ILE A 401 25.44 -9.77 -2.29
C ILE A 401 26.64 -10.60 -2.73
N VAL A 402 27.87 -10.09 -2.50
CA VAL A 402 29.11 -10.77 -2.88
C VAL A 402 29.27 -12.09 -2.13
N GLU A 403 28.97 -12.11 -0.83
CA GLU A 403 29.03 -13.32 -0.01
C GLU A 403 28.04 -14.38 -0.49
N HIS A 404 26.79 -14.01 -0.76
CA HIS A 404 25.80 -14.95 -1.27
C HIS A 404 26.19 -15.53 -2.63
N ASN A 405 26.67 -14.69 -3.55
CA ASN A 405 27.12 -15.14 -4.87
C ASN A 405 28.31 -16.09 -4.75
N LYS A 406 29.26 -15.80 -3.87
CA LYS A 406 30.40 -16.69 -3.61
C LYS A 406 29.98 -18.06 -3.07
N VAL A 407 29.00 -18.11 -2.17
CA VAL A 407 28.46 -19.39 -1.67
C VAL A 407 27.85 -20.21 -2.81
N VAL A 408 27.10 -19.57 -3.71
CA VAL A 408 26.52 -20.24 -4.88
C VAL A 408 27.64 -20.75 -5.80
N GLU A 409 28.63 -19.91 -6.12
CA GLU A 409 29.77 -20.27 -6.98
C GLU A 409 30.58 -21.45 -6.41
N ASP A 410 30.89 -21.45 -5.11
CA ASP A 410 31.66 -22.51 -4.45
C ASP A 410 30.94 -23.87 -4.53
N TYR A 411 29.60 -23.88 -4.36
CA TYR A 411 28.77 -25.08 -4.47
C TYR A 411 28.50 -25.52 -5.91
N GLU A 412 28.45 -24.59 -6.87
CA GLU A 412 28.40 -24.92 -8.30
C GLU A 412 29.72 -25.54 -8.79
N ALA A 413 30.85 -25.09 -8.24
CA ALA A 413 32.17 -25.61 -8.57
C ALA A 413 32.47 -26.97 -7.93
N ASN A 414 31.90 -27.27 -6.75
CA ASN A 414 32.19 -28.50 -6.01
C ASN A 414 30.92 -29.26 -5.57
N GLU A 415 30.54 -30.26 -6.37
CA GLU A 415 29.38 -31.11 -6.11
C GLU A 415 29.49 -31.92 -4.79
N GLN A 416 30.69 -32.14 -4.24
CA GLN A 416 30.86 -32.83 -2.96
C GLN A 416 30.29 -32.02 -1.78
N LEU A 417 30.31 -30.68 -1.86
CA LEU A 417 29.76 -29.81 -0.82
C LEU A 417 28.25 -30.02 -0.67
N HIS A 418 27.55 -30.27 -1.77
CA HIS A 418 26.12 -30.60 -1.73
C HIS A 418 25.86 -31.92 -1.00
N GLY A 419 26.69 -32.95 -1.22
CA GLY A 419 26.58 -34.23 -0.52
C GLY A 419 26.81 -34.07 0.99
N GLN A 420 27.88 -33.38 1.38
CA GLN A 420 28.23 -33.12 2.78
C GLN A 420 27.13 -32.34 3.51
N LEU A 421 26.59 -31.29 2.87
CA LEU A 421 25.50 -30.49 3.44
C LEU A 421 24.22 -31.31 3.60
N THR A 422 23.87 -32.12 2.59
CA THR A 422 22.67 -32.98 2.62
C THR A 422 22.78 -34.00 3.75
N GLU A 423 23.94 -34.66 3.87
CA GLU A 423 24.19 -35.64 4.93
C GLU A 423 24.13 -35.00 6.32
N TYR A 424 24.73 -33.82 6.49
CA TYR A 424 24.69 -33.08 7.75
C TYR A 424 23.26 -32.70 8.16
N ILE A 425 22.45 -32.17 7.22
CA ILE A 425 21.05 -31.84 7.47
C ILE A 425 20.26 -33.10 7.85
N MET A 426 20.46 -34.22 7.15
CA MET A 426 19.79 -35.49 7.47
C MET A 426 20.17 -36.02 8.86
N GLN A 427 21.46 -35.97 9.23
CA GLN A 427 21.91 -36.39 10.56
C GLN A 427 21.26 -35.55 11.66
N ARG A 428 21.12 -34.24 11.46
CA ARG A 428 20.44 -33.35 12.41
C ARG A 428 18.94 -33.61 12.52
N LEU A 429 18.27 -33.89 11.40
CA LEU A 429 16.84 -34.24 11.40
C LEU A 429 16.57 -35.57 12.11
N GLU A 430 17.54 -36.49 12.13
CA GLU A 430 17.45 -37.78 12.83
C GLU A 430 17.92 -37.70 14.30
N GLU A 431 18.19 -36.51 14.82
CA GLU A 431 18.74 -36.24 16.17
C GLU A 431 20.01 -37.05 16.50
N LYS A 432 20.79 -37.44 15.47
CA LYS A 432 22.07 -38.11 15.64
C LYS A 432 23.13 -37.09 16.07
N SER A 433 24.09 -37.52 16.89
CA SER A 433 25.25 -36.70 17.27
C SER A 433 26.03 -36.30 16.03
N SER A 434 25.84 -35.06 15.57
CA SER A 434 26.36 -34.61 14.28
C SER A 434 27.88 -34.37 14.32
N THR A 435 28.49 -34.68 13.18
CA THR A 435 29.86 -34.36 12.75
C THR A 435 30.09 -32.85 12.56
N THR A 436 31.31 -32.44 12.21
CA THR A 436 31.74 -31.05 11.95
C THR A 436 30.86 -30.33 10.93
N LYS A 437 30.52 -29.06 11.19
CA LYS A 437 29.69 -28.22 10.30
C LYS A 437 30.29 -28.15 8.88
N PRO A 438 29.50 -28.38 7.82
CA PRO A 438 29.95 -28.22 6.43
C PRO A 438 30.37 -26.78 6.12
N GLN A 439 31.16 -26.63 5.05
CA GLN A 439 31.56 -25.32 4.57
C GLN A 439 30.34 -24.44 4.23
N HIS A 440 30.39 -23.18 4.64
CA HIS A 440 29.33 -22.17 4.48
C HIS A 440 27.99 -22.45 5.18
N TYR A 441 27.90 -23.45 6.07
CA TYR A 441 26.63 -23.82 6.72
C TYR A 441 25.87 -22.63 7.33
N GLU A 442 26.53 -21.82 8.16
CA GLU A 442 25.90 -20.63 8.80
C GLU A 442 25.35 -19.65 7.76
N ARG A 443 26.13 -19.39 6.70
CA ARG A 443 25.73 -18.45 5.63
C ARG A 443 24.52 -18.99 4.86
N ILE A 444 24.46 -20.29 4.64
CA ILE A 444 23.29 -20.92 4.00
C ILE A 444 22.06 -20.79 4.90
N MET A 445 22.22 -20.92 6.23
CA MET A 445 21.12 -20.68 7.17
C MET A 445 20.66 -19.22 7.16
N ASP A 446 21.59 -18.25 7.08
CA ASP A 446 21.24 -16.84 6.91
C ASP A 446 20.52 -16.57 5.57
N MET A 447 20.97 -17.20 4.48
CA MET A 447 20.28 -17.16 3.19
C MET A 447 18.88 -17.76 3.27
N TYR A 448 18.67 -18.86 4.00
CA TYR A 448 17.34 -19.42 4.24
C TYR A 448 16.47 -18.48 5.06
N ARG A 449 17.00 -17.83 6.11
CA ARG A 449 16.29 -16.80 6.91
C ARG A 449 15.82 -15.63 6.02
N LEU A 450 16.68 -15.14 5.13
CA LEU A 450 16.31 -14.12 4.15
C LEU A 450 15.28 -14.64 3.14
N TYR A 451 15.40 -15.89 2.69
CA TYR A 451 14.45 -16.51 1.77
C TYR A 451 13.06 -16.63 2.39
N ILE A 452 12.93 -17.15 3.62
CA ILE A 452 11.64 -17.24 4.32
C ILE A 452 11.08 -15.86 4.67
N ALA A 453 11.87 -14.79 4.67
CA ALA A 453 11.40 -13.41 4.81
C ALA A 453 11.02 -12.72 3.49
N GLY A 454 11.38 -13.33 2.35
CA GLY A 454 11.12 -12.78 1.01
C GLY A 454 12.09 -11.67 0.66
N SER A 455 13.31 -11.77 1.17
CA SER A 455 14.39 -10.78 1.07
C SER A 455 15.49 -11.21 0.10
N VAL A 456 15.40 -12.40 -0.49
CA VAL A 456 16.30 -12.85 -1.56
C VAL A 456 15.75 -12.34 -2.87
N SER A 457 16.57 -11.61 -3.64
CA SER A 457 16.17 -11.03 -4.93
C SER A 457 16.94 -11.61 -6.13
N SER A 458 17.90 -12.51 -5.88
CA SER A 458 18.69 -13.16 -6.93
C SER A 458 18.08 -14.50 -7.33
N PRO A 459 17.62 -14.67 -8.59
CA PRO A 459 17.10 -15.94 -9.07
C PRO A 459 18.08 -17.10 -8.94
N SER A 460 19.39 -16.83 -9.07
CA SER A 460 20.45 -17.83 -8.90
C SER A 460 20.53 -18.31 -7.45
N CYS A 461 20.43 -17.39 -6.47
CA CYS A 461 20.41 -17.74 -5.06
C CYS A 461 19.15 -18.54 -4.69
N GLU A 462 17.97 -18.11 -5.16
CA GLU A 462 16.71 -18.85 -4.93
C GLU A 462 16.78 -20.28 -5.48
N SER A 463 17.22 -20.42 -6.74
CA SER A 463 17.40 -21.72 -7.38
C SER A 463 18.39 -22.60 -6.61
N PHE A 464 19.50 -22.04 -6.13
CA PHE A 464 20.47 -22.75 -5.30
C PHE A 464 19.83 -23.29 -4.01
N LEU A 465 19.12 -22.44 -3.25
CA LEU A 465 18.47 -22.83 -2.00
C LEU A 465 17.44 -23.95 -2.23
N VAL A 466 16.59 -23.81 -3.25
CA VAL A 466 15.62 -24.84 -3.64
C VAL A 466 16.32 -26.14 -4.05
N LYS A 467 17.43 -26.06 -4.79
CA LYS A 467 18.21 -27.23 -5.22
C LYS A 467 18.81 -27.98 -4.02
N VAL A 468 19.25 -27.28 -2.97
CA VAL A 468 19.75 -27.90 -1.74
C VAL A 468 18.62 -28.68 -1.05
N VAL A 469 17.46 -28.05 -0.84
CA VAL A 469 16.31 -28.73 -0.19
C VAL A 469 15.82 -29.92 -1.00
N ARG A 470 15.76 -29.79 -2.34
CA ARG A 470 15.29 -30.85 -3.23
C ARG A 470 16.19 -32.10 -3.26
N ARG A 471 17.44 -32.01 -2.78
CA ARG A 471 18.32 -33.19 -2.60
C ARG A 471 17.97 -34.00 -1.35
N LEU A 472 17.20 -33.45 -0.41
CA LEU A 472 16.75 -34.19 0.77
C LEU A 472 15.69 -35.23 0.36
N PRO A 473 15.86 -36.52 0.72
CA PRO A 473 14.89 -37.56 0.37
C PRO A 473 13.46 -37.27 0.86
N SER A 474 13.33 -36.58 2.00
CA SER A 474 12.05 -36.19 2.59
C SER A 474 11.33 -35.05 1.87
N HIS A 475 12.02 -34.27 1.02
CA HIS A 475 11.46 -33.05 0.40
C HIS A 475 11.51 -33.06 -1.14
N ASN A 476 12.16 -34.06 -1.76
CA ASN A 476 12.36 -34.11 -3.21
C ASN A 476 11.08 -34.14 -4.08
N HIS A 477 9.95 -34.53 -3.51
CA HIS A 477 8.65 -34.69 -4.15
C HIS A 477 7.68 -33.56 -3.81
N LEU A 478 8.08 -32.65 -2.91
CA LEU A 478 7.28 -31.51 -2.49
C LEU A 478 7.53 -30.31 -3.41
N GLU A 479 6.53 -29.44 -3.52
CA GLU A 479 6.74 -28.09 -4.02
C GLU A 479 7.48 -27.29 -2.95
N ILE A 480 8.69 -26.81 -3.26
CA ILE A 480 9.53 -26.13 -2.27
C ILE A 480 9.11 -24.67 -2.17
N THR A 481 8.14 -24.40 -1.30
CA THR A 481 7.71 -23.03 -0.96
C THR A 481 8.52 -22.48 0.23
N ARG A 482 8.30 -21.21 0.57
CA ARG A 482 8.92 -20.61 1.76
C ARG A 482 8.42 -21.26 3.05
N ASP A 483 7.15 -21.66 3.10
CA ASP A 483 6.60 -22.41 4.25
C ASP A 483 7.34 -23.73 4.48
N VAL A 484 7.63 -24.48 3.41
CA VAL A 484 8.39 -25.74 3.50
C VAL A 484 9.78 -25.53 4.10
N ILE A 485 10.47 -24.45 3.70
CA ILE A 485 11.79 -24.12 4.25
C ILE A 485 11.69 -23.64 5.70
N TYR A 486 10.65 -22.89 6.06
CA TYR A 486 10.39 -22.49 7.44
C TYR A 486 10.19 -23.70 8.37
N GLU A 487 9.37 -24.67 7.96
CA GLU A 487 9.17 -25.94 8.69
C GLU A 487 10.48 -26.75 8.80
N LEU A 488 11.32 -26.74 7.75
CA LEU A 488 12.63 -27.37 7.80
C LEU A 488 13.54 -26.70 8.86
N LEU A 489 13.59 -25.37 8.92
CA LEU A 489 14.40 -24.65 9.90
C LEU A 489 13.90 -24.89 11.34
N LEU A 490 12.58 -24.98 11.55
CA LEU A 490 11.99 -25.34 12.85
C LEU A 490 12.47 -26.73 13.29
N ARG A 491 12.36 -27.74 12.41
CA ARG A 491 12.80 -29.11 12.71
C ARG A 491 14.30 -29.22 12.96
N LEU A 492 15.09 -28.39 12.26
CA LEU A 492 16.53 -28.29 12.50
C LEU A 492 16.87 -27.57 13.81
N LYS A 493 15.90 -26.92 14.47
CA LYS A 493 16.09 -26.07 15.65
C LYS A 493 17.01 -24.87 15.34
N GLU A 494 16.96 -24.37 14.11
CA GLU A 494 17.68 -23.16 13.65
C GLU A 494 16.89 -21.87 13.92
N ILE A 495 15.58 -22.01 14.13
CA ILE A 495 14.65 -20.95 14.52
C ILE A 495 13.67 -21.50 15.59
N ALA A 496 13.13 -20.61 16.42
CA ALA A 496 12.15 -20.94 17.45
C ALA A 496 10.71 -20.99 16.88
N PRO A 497 9.79 -21.76 17.49
CA PRO A 497 8.39 -21.86 17.06
C PRO A 497 7.64 -20.53 16.98
N ASN A 498 7.96 -19.58 17.86
CA ASN A 498 7.33 -18.27 17.91
C ASN A 498 8.00 -17.23 17.00
N GLU A 499 9.11 -17.61 16.36
CA GLU A 499 9.97 -16.70 15.64
C GLU A 499 9.32 -16.31 14.31
N ASN A 500 9.05 -15.00 14.19
CA ASN A 500 8.39 -14.45 13.03
C ASN A 500 9.40 -14.13 11.91
N PRO A 501 9.25 -14.71 10.70
CA PRO A 501 10.19 -14.46 9.60
C PRO A 501 10.28 -13.01 9.14
N ILE A 502 9.27 -12.18 9.43
CA ILE A 502 9.25 -10.76 9.06
C ILE A 502 10.38 -9.97 9.73
N LYS A 503 10.96 -10.47 10.83
CA LYS A 503 12.14 -9.82 11.43
C LYS A 503 13.37 -9.82 10.52
N TRP A 504 13.47 -10.76 9.58
CA TRP A 504 14.53 -10.80 8.56
C TRP A 504 14.09 -10.19 7.22
N TRP A 505 13.03 -9.40 7.22
CA TRP A 505 12.59 -8.70 6.02
C TRP A 505 13.50 -7.49 5.75
N ILE A 506 14.20 -7.45 4.61
CA ILE A 506 15.23 -6.43 4.34
C ILE A 506 14.66 -5.01 4.24
N ASN A 507 13.38 -4.88 3.90
CA ASN A 507 12.65 -3.60 3.89
C ASN A 507 12.18 -3.17 5.29
N PHE A 508 12.54 -3.93 6.32
CA PHE A 508 12.25 -3.62 7.72
C PHE A 508 13.39 -4.16 8.60
N PRO A 509 14.53 -3.46 8.65
CA PRO A 509 15.64 -3.83 9.52
C PRO A 509 15.27 -3.57 10.99
N ALA A 510 14.58 -4.53 11.61
CA ALA A 510 14.18 -4.45 13.01
C ALA A 510 15.41 -4.54 13.93
N PRO A 511 15.45 -3.82 15.07
CA PRO A 511 16.45 -4.05 16.11
C PRO A 511 16.41 -5.50 16.60
N GLY A 512 17.57 -6.08 16.88
CA GLY A 512 17.77 -7.46 17.31
C GLY A 512 17.62 -8.51 16.19
N SER A 513 17.38 -8.10 14.94
CA SER A 513 17.25 -9.03 13.81
C SER A 513 18.58 -9.56 13.26
N GLY A 514 19.68 -8.86 13.54
CA GLY A 514 20.99 -9.09 12.91
C GLY A 514 21.10 -8.53 11.48
N LEU A 515 20.07 -7.86 10.94
CA LEU A 515 20.12 -7.25 9.60
C LEU A 515 20.79 -5.87 9.58
N SER A 516 20.70 -5.12 10.68
CA SER A 516 21.20 -3.75 10.73
C SER A 516 21.84 -3.43 12.08
N LEU A 517 23.17 -3.30 12.06
CA LEU A 517 23.94 -2.81 13.20
C LEU A 517 23.49 -1.41 13.63
N LYS A 518 23.04 -0.57 12.69
CA LYS A 518 22.47 0.76 13.00
C LYS A 518 21.25 0.61 13.91
N ALA A 519 20.27 -0.20 13.51
CA ALA A 519 19.03 -0.39 14.29
C ALA A 519 19.31 -0.98 15.68
N ASP A 520 20.27 -1.91 15.77
CA ASP A 520 20.70 -2.52 17.04
C ASP A 520 21.33 -1.47 17.97
N LEU A 521 22.24 -0.63 17.44
CA LEU A 521 22.89 0.43 18.22
C LEU A 521 21.93 1.55 18.65
N GLU A 522 20.92 1.87 17.84
CA GLU A 522 19.87 2.81 18.22
C GLU A 522 19.05 2.29 19.41
N GLN A 523 18.74 0.99 19.38
CA GLN A 523 18.03 0.34 20.46
C GLN A 523 18.89 0.25 21.73
N GLU A 524 20.17 -0.12 21.59
CA GLU A 524 21.14 -0.10 22.70
C GLU A 524 21.32 1.32 23.26
N PHE A 525 21.32 2.35 22.41
CA PHE A 525 21.38 3.75 22.83
C PHE A 525 20.16 4.12 23.69
N TYR A 526 18.95 3.72 23.30
CA TYR A 526 17.74 3.93 24.12
C TYR A 526 17.80 3.17 25.44
N GLU A 527 18.31 1.93 25.45
CA GLU A 527 18.43 1.10 26.66
C GLU A 527 19.47 1.62 27.66
N LYS A 528 20.49 2.35 27.18
CA LYS A 528 21.49 3.02 28.02
C LYS A 528 20.99 4.30 28.68
N ILE A 529 19.87 4.86 28.20
CA ILE A 529 19.23 6.01 28.84
C ILE A 529 18.46 5.49 30.06
N THR A 530 18.96 5.81 31.24
CA THR A 530 18.34 5.44 32.51
C THR A 530 17.75 6.67 33.18
N LYS A 531 16.98 6.46 34.26
CA LYS A 531 16.41 7.57 35.04
C LYS A 531 17.49 8.52 35.57
N ASP A 532 18.67 8.00 35.90
CA ASP A 532 19.79 8.79 36.44
C ASP A 532 20.54 9.59 35.37
N THR A 533 20.46 9.17 34.10
CA THR A 533 21.13 9.85 32.98
C THR A 533 20.19 10.72 32.15
N LEU A 534 18.89 10.77 32.49
CA LEU A 534 17.85 11.50 31.76
C LEU A 534 18.24 12.96 31.47
N ASN A 535 18.72 13.69 32.48
CA ASN A 535 19.11 15.10 32.36
C ASN A 535 20.32 15.33 31.45
N SER A 536 21.13 14.31 31.18
CA SER A 536 22.27 14.40 30.25
C SER A 536 21.83 14.38 28.79
N PHE A 537 20.64 13.87 28.50
CA PHE A 537 20.10 13.71 27.15
C PHE A 537 18.89 14.60 26.86
N PHE A 538 18.18 15.06 27.90
CA PHE A 538 16.92 15.79 27.78
C PHE A 538 16.85 17.05 28.66
N PHE A 539 16.03 18.01 28.23
CA PHE A 539 15.77 19.26 28.93
C PHE A 539 14.67 19.07 29.99
N VAL A 540 15.02 18.39 31.07
CA VAL A 540 14.09 18.03 32.16
C VAL A 540 13.92 19.18 33.15
N ASP A 541 15.04 19.75 33.60
CA ASP A 541 15.07 20.87 34.54
C ASP A 541 15.14 22.24 33.83
N GLU A 542 15.37 22.21 32.52
CA GLU A 542 15.49 23.40 31.66
C GLU A 542 14.34 23.47 30.65
N GLU A 543 14.11 24.66 30.11
CA GLU A 543 13.15 24.90 29.03
C GLU A 543 13.89 25.19 27.72
N ILE A 544 13.53 24.46 26.67
CA ILE A 544 14.06 24.72 25.32
C ILE A 544 13.52 26.05 24.77
N PHE A 545 12.27 26.38 25.11
CA PHE A 545 11.55 27.52 24.54
C PHE A 545 11.18 28.54 25.62
N ASN A 546 11.41 29.81 25.31
CA ASN A 546 11.22 30.90 26.27
C ASN A 546 9.80 31.49 26.17
N HIS A 547 8.79 30.75 26.61
CA HIS A 547 7.43 31.27 26.81
C HIS A 547 6.88 30.83 28.18
N PRO A 548 5.97 31.61 28.81
CA PRO A 548 5.43 31.27 30.12
C PRO A 548 4.62 29.96 30.06
N ARG A 549 4.69 29.17 31.15
CA ARG A 549 3.88 27.96 31.36
C ARG A 549 2.92 28.16 32.52
N PRO A 550 1.68 28.61 32.27
CA PRO A 550 0.68 28.69 33.32
C PRO A 550 0.40 27.29 33.89
N ARG A 551 0.07 27.23 35.19
CA ARG A 551 -0.49 26.03 35.80
C ARG A 551 -1.99 25.99 35.54
N PHE A 552 -2.46 24.85 35.04
CA PHE A 552 -3.86 24.57 34.81
C PHE A 552 -4.47 23.91 36.04
N SER A 553 -5.66 24.37 36.44
CA SER A 553 -6.41 23.82 37.58
C SER A 553 -7.54 22.88 37.14
N ASP A 554 -7.59 22.55 35.85
CA ASP A 554 -8.58 21.66 35.27
C ASP A 554 -8.39 20.22 35.80
N VAL A 555 -9.50 19.52 36.05
CA VAL A 555 -9.46 18.05 36.18
C VAL A 555 -9.34 17.46 34.79
N VAL A 556 -8.32 16.62 34.58
CA VAL A 556 -7.99 16.05 33.27
C VAL A 556 -8.25 14.54 33.28
N TYR A 557 -9.20 14.09 32.47
CA TYR A 557 -9.57 12.69 32.30
C TYR A 557 -8.72 12.06 31.20
N CYS A 558 -7.85 11.12 31.57
CA CYS A 558 -7.04 10.33 30.63
C CYS A 558 -7.74 8.97 30.45
N ILE A 559 -8.31 8.73 29.26
CA ILE A 559 -9.17 7.57 28.97
C ILE A 559 -8.49 6.74 27.89
N ASP A 560 -7.88 5.63 28.29
CA ASP A 560 -7.08 4.77 27.40
C ASP A 560 -7.41 3.29 27.57
N SER A 561 -6.80 2.42 26.77
CA SER A 561 -6.92 0.98 27.04
C SER A 561 -6.04 0.59 28.24
N ILE A 562 -6.42 -0.48 28.95
CA ILE A 562 -5.66 -0.98 30.12
C ILE A 562 -4.23 -1.40 29.73
N ASP A 563 -4.05 -1.85 28.49
CA ASP A 563 -2.78 -2.26 27.87
C ASP A 563 -2.04 -1.11 27.16
N ALA A 564 -2.49 0.14 27.29
CA ALA A 564 -1.82 1.30 26.68
C ALA A 564 -0.40 1.49 27.23
N LYS A 565 0.58 1.61 26.33
CA LYS A 565 2.00 1.82 26.68
C LYS A 565 2.36 3.29 26.88
N GLU A 566 1.68 4.18 26.16
CA GLU A 566 1.89 5.63 26.21
C GLU A 566 0.54 6.34 26.42
N ILE A 567 0.45 7.20 27.43
CA ILE A 567 -0.72 8.07 27.67
C ILE A 567 -0.41 9.46 27.11
N ASP A 568 -0.84 9.71 25.87
CA ASP A 568 -0.60 10.96 25.16
C ASP A 568 -1.56 12.08 25.59
N ASP A 569 -2.84 11.77 25.79
CA ASP A 569 -3.90 12.76 25.87
C ASP A 569 -4.82 12.64 27.09
N GLY A 570 -5.51 13.74 27.37
CA GLY A 570 -6.54 13.83 28.38
C GLY A 570 -7.50 14.97 28.08
N VAL A 571 -8.72 14.88 28.61
CA VAL A 571 -9.79 15.84 28.31
C VAL A 571 -10.35 16.47 29.57
N SER A 572 -10.88 17.67 29.45
CA SER A 572 -11.53 18.42 30.53
C SER A 572 -12.74 19.17 29.96
N VAL A 573 -13.68 19.52 30.84
CA VAL A 573 -14.86 20.29 30.45
C VAL A 573 -15.21 21.31 31.52
N HIS A 574 -15.66 22.48 31.08
CA HIS A 574 -16.37 23.45 31.90
C HIS A 574 -17.63 23.88 31.18
N GLN A 575 -18.77 23.84 31.86
CA GLN A 575 -20.01 24.37 31.30
C GLN A 575 -19.98 25.90 31.34
N LEU A 576 -20.15 26.55 30.18
CA LEU A 576 -20.20 28.01 30.05
C LEU A 576 -21.65 28.53 30.12
N ASP A 577 -22.57 27.81 29.48
CA ASP A 577 -24.01 28.04 29.53
C ASP A 577 -24.77 26.71 29.31
N GLU A 578 -26.11 26.75 29.18
CA GLU A 578 -26.93 25.54 28.98
C GLU A 578 -26.56 24.74 27.72
N ASN A 579 -26.05 25.41 26.67
CA ASN A 579 -25.73 24.81 25.37
C ASN A 579 -24.24 24.90 24.99
N LYS A 580 -23.39 25.47 25.84
CA LYS A 580 -21.96 25.68 25.54
C LYS A 580 -21.06 25.07 26.58
N PHE A 581 -20.11 24.28 26.08
CA PHE A 581 -19.07 23.65 26.87
C PHE A 581 -17.70 24.16 26.41
N LEU A 582 -16.88 24.62 27.34
CA LEU A 582 -15.45 24.79 27.11
C LEU A 582 -14.78 23.44 27.28
N VAL A 583 -14.35 22.83 26.19
CA VAL A 583 -13.56 21.61 26.20
C VAL A 583 -12.08 21.97 26.16
N GLY A 584 -11.29 21.35 27.03
CA GLY A 584 -9.83 21.41 26.99
C GLY A 584 -9.24 20.05 26.70
N VAL A 585 -8.52 19.92 25.59
CA VAL A 585 -7.70 18.74 25.24
C VAL A 585 -6.26 19.00 25.68
N PHE A 586 -5.79 18.19 26.61
CA PHE A 586 -4.44 18.20 27.15
C PHE A 586 -3.63 17.11 26.48
N VAL A 587 -2.44 17.45 25.98
CA VAL A 587 -1.54 16.52 25.32
C VAL A 587 -0.17 16.61 25.98
N ALA A 588 0.49 15.46 26.17
CA ALA A 588 1.88 15.41 26.60
C ALA A 588 2.78 16.29 25.72
N ASP A 589 3.78 16.92 26.32
CA ASP A 589 4.69 17.86 25.62
C ASP A 589 6.13 17.30 25.54
N PRO A 590 6.40 16.25 24.73
CA PRO A 590 7.76 15.76 24.50
C PRO A 590 8.67 16.78 23.81
N ALA A 591 8.09 17.70 23.03
CA ALA A 591 8.83 18.70 22.26
C ALA A 591 9.61 19.67 23.16
N SER A 592 9.16 19.87 24.39
CA SER A 592 9.86 20.65 25.41
C SER A 592 11.07 19.96 26.04
N TYR A 593 11.17 18.63 25.94
CA TYR A 593 12.27 17.84 26.52
C TYR A 593 13.30 17.42 25.46
N VAL A 594 12.84 17.18 24.23
CA VAL A 594 13.67 16.69 23.12
C VAL A 594 13.96 17.84 22.15
N HIS A 595 15.24 18.21 22.02
CA HIS A 595 15.65 19.20 21.04
C HIS A 595 15.60 18.62 19.61
N PRO A 596 15.14 19.37 18.59
CA PRO A 596 15.04 18.92 17.18
C PRO A 596 16.33 18.41 16.54
N LYS A 597 17.49 18.77 17.09
CA LYS A 597 18.83 18.37 16.61
C LYS A 597 19.51 17.33 17.50
N SER A 598 18.78 16.72 18.41
CA SER A 598 19.32 15.68 19.30
C SER A 598 19.32 14.32 18.59
N THR A 599 20.19 13.40 19.04
CA THR A 599 20.21 12.02 18.53
C THR A 599 18.87 11.31 18.70
N VAL A 600 18.12 11.62 19.78
CA VAL A 600 16.79 11.04 20.00
C VAL A 600 15.79 11.55 18.97
N ALA A 601 15.86 12.84 18.58
CA ALA A 601 15.04 13.37 17.50
C ALA A 601 15.36 12.70 16.15
N ASP A 602 16.64 12.44 15.88
CA ASP A 602 17.07 11.74 14.66
C ASP A 602 16.55 10.29 14.63
N ILE A 603 16.60 9.57 15.75
CA ILE A 603 16.08 8.19 15.86
C ILE A 603 14.53 8.20 15.77
N ALA A 604 13.86 9.13 16.45
CA ALA A 604 12.42 9.28 16.37
C ALA A 604 11.94 9.61 14.94
N TYR A 605 12.71 10.41 14.20
CA TYR A 605 12.41 10.70 12.79
C TYR A 605 12.56 9.45 11.92
N GLU A 606 13.66 8.69 12.07
CA GLU A 606 13.90 7.44 11.34
C GLU A 606 12.81 6.39 11.61
N ARG A 607 12.36 6.28 12.87
CA ARG A 607 11.29 5.36 13.28
C ARG A 607 9.91 5.84 12.84
N ALA A 608 9.70 7.16 12.71
CA ALA A 608 8.46 7.87 12.35
C ALA A 608 7.24 7.68 13.28
N SER A 609 7.03 6.48 13.81
CA SER A 609 5.98 6.14 14.76
C SER A 609 6.34 4.93 15.63
N THR A 610 5.64 4.75 16.75
CA THR A 610 5.69 3.49 17.52
C THR A 610 5.02 2.38 16.72
N LEU A 611 5.71 1.27 16.49
CA LEU A 611 5.18 0.07 15.85
C LEU A 611 4.65 -0.91 16.91
N TYR A 612 3.33 -1.02 17.00
CA TYR A 612 2.68 -2.01 17.87
C TYR A 612 2.59 -3.36 17.14
N LEU A 613 3.15 -4.39 17.78
CA LEU A 613 3.11 -5.77 17.31
C LEU A 613 2.30 -6.63 18.29
N PRO A 614 1.64 -7.71 17.83
CA PRO A 614 0.92 -8.63 18.72
C PRO A 614 1.82 -9.22 19.79
N ASP A 615 1.27 -9.43 20.99
CA ASP A 615 2.05 -9.98 22.08
C ASP A 615 2.27 -11.49 21.96
N VAL A 616 3.54 -11.91 21.91
CA VAL A 616 3.98 -13.30 21.81
C VAL A 616 4.87 -13.61 23.01
N GLY A 617 4.25 -14.07 24.10
CA GLY A 617 4.96 -14.39 25.34
C GLY A 617 5.55 -13.16 26.05
N ALA A 618 6.64 -13.36 26.80
CA ALA A 618 7.25 -12.34 27.67
C ALA A 618 8.11 -11.28 26.93
N ALA A 619 8.23 -11.35 25.59
CA ALA A 619 9.25 -10.63 24.83
C ALA A 619 8.77 -10.00 23.51
N SER A 620 7.58 -9.41 23.49
CA SER A 620 7.05 -8.66 22.34
C SER A 620 6.78 -7.19 22.70
N ASN A 621 7.83 -6.49 23.16
CA ASN A 621 7.76 -5.04 23.21
C ASN A 621 7.95 -4.47 21.80
N GLY A 622 6.86 -4.10 21.13
CA GLY A 622 6.87 -3.37 19.86
C GLY A 622 7.90 -2.22 19.82
N ILE A 623 8.25 -1.75 18.62
CA ILE A 623 9.34 -0.80 18.46
C ILE A 623 8.86 0.61 18.80
N SER A 624 9.26 1.13 19.96
CA SER A 624 8.86 2.46 20.44
C SER A 624 9.59 3.56 19.68
N MET A 625 8.87 4.65 19.35
CA MET A 625 9.49 5.82 18.72
C MET A 625 10.45 6.54 19.67
N MET A 626 10.06 6.64 20.94
CA MET A 626 10.80 7.30 22.01
C MET A 626 11.39 6.30 23.01
N PRO A 627 12.43 6.68 23.78
CA PRO A 627 12.95 5.86 24.87
C PRO A 627 11.89 5.65 25.96
N GLU A 628 11.74 4.42 26.43
CA GLU A 628 10.72 4.06 27.43
C GLU A 628 10.84 4.88 28.72
N VAL A 629 12.07 5.13 29.18
CA VAL A 629 12.33 5.94 30.38
C VAL A 629 11.82 7.38 30.22
N LEU A 630 12.01 7.98 29.04
CA LEU A 630 11.49 9.31 28.74
C LEU A 630 9.97 9.28 28.68
N THR A 631 9.38 8.35 27.93
CA THR A 631 7.92 8.20 27.81
C THR A 631 7.26 8.10 29.19
N LYS A 632 7.79 7.25 30.08
CA LYS A 632 7.29 7.12 31.45
C LYS A 632 7.41 8.40 32.28
N HIS A 633 8.41 9.23 31.99
CA HIS A 633 8.61 10.51 32.66
C HIS A 633 7.61 11.57 32.20
N ILE A 634 7.21 11.57 30.93
CA ILE A 634 6.43 12.67 30.31
C ILE A 634 4.97 12.34 30.02
N GLN A 635 4.60 11.06 30.02
CA GLN A 635 3.20 10.65 29.81
C GLN A 635 2.26 11.26 30.85
N LEU A 636 0.99 11.41 30.45
CA LEU A 636 -0.05 11.92 31.34
C LEU A 636 -0.56 10.82 32.29
N GLY A 637 -1.51 11.19 33.15
CA GLY A 637 -2.29 10.22 33.93
C GLY A 637 -1.87 10.01 35.38
N VAL A 638 -0.75 10.59 35.82
CA VAL A 638 -0.30 10.47 37.22
C VAL A 638 -0.85 11.62 38.06
N HIS A 639 -1.86 11.34 38.89
CA HIS A 639 -2.48 12.33 39.76
C HIS A 639 -1.48 12.95 40.76
N GLY A 640 -1.48 14.28 40.87
CA GLY A 640 -0.65 15.06 41.78
C GLY A 640 0.79 15.26 41.30
N PHE A 641 1.16 14.70 40.15
CA PHE A 641 2.48 14.90 39.54
C PHE A 641 2.39 15.96 38.43
N PRO A 642 3.05 17.12 38.56
CA PRO A 642 3.01 18.16 37.54
C PRO A 642 3.67 17.72 36.23
N GLN A 643 2.92 17.78 35.13
CA GLN A 643 3.41 17.46 33.78
C GLN A 643 3.28 18.64 32.83
N ARG A 644 4.29 18.82 31.96
CA ARG A 644 4.24 19.79 30.86
C ARG A 644 3.26 19.29 29.80
N VAL A 645 2.38 20.18 29.35
CA VAL A 645 1.28 19.84 28.45
C VAL A 645 1.06 20.93 27.40
N LEU A 646 0.61 20.52 26.22
CA LEU A 646 -0.11 21.36 25.27
C LEU A 646 -1.61 21.28 25.60
N LYS A 647 -2.25 22.43 25.87
CA LYS A 647 -3.70 22.56 26.02
C LYS A 647 -4.30 23.20 24.76
N VAL A 648 -5.17 22.46 24.08
CA VAL A 648 -6.04 22.95 23.01
C VAL A 648 -7.44 23.13 23.57
N SER A 649 -7.87 24.38 23.75
CA SER A 649 -9.17 24.75 24.33
C SER A 649 -10.11 25.30 23.27
N TYR A 650 -11.32 24.75 23.21
CA TYR A 650 -12.35 25.16 22.27
C TYR A 650 -13.74 25.12 22.88
N VAL A 651 -14.60 26.02 22.41
CA VAL A 651 -16.00 26.08 22.82
C VAL A 651 -16.82 25.21 21.87
N VAL A 652 -17.56 24.26 22.44
CA VAL A 652 -18.54 23.43 21.73
C VAL A 652 -19.92 24.00 21.98
N ASP A 653 -20.64 24.35 20.92
CA ASP A 653 -22.05 24.72 20.96
C ASP A 653 -22.89 23.50 20.56
N ILE A 654 -23.59 22.90 21.51
CA ILE A 654 -24.36 21.68 21.29
C ILE A 654 -25.67 21.93 20.53
N SER A 655 -26.11 23.19 20.39
CA SER A 655 -27.34 23.51 19.65
C SER A 655 -27.19 23.30 18.14
N ASN A 656 -25.96 23.43 17.64
CA ASN A 656 -25.62 23.28 16.22
C ASN A 656 -24.43 22.31 15.99
N GLY A 657 -23.88 21.73 17.05
CA GLY A 657 -22.74 20.81 17.02
C GLY A 657 -21.47 21.43 16.45
N THR A 658 -21.25 22.73 16.66
CA THR A 658 -20.04 23.43 16.18
C THR A 658 -18.98 23.54 17.26
N ALA A 659 -17.72 23.63 16.84
CA ALA A 659 -16.60 23.88 17.75
C ALA A 659 -15.66 24.93 17.18
N GLU A 660 -15.32 25.91 18.00
CA GLU A 660 -14.42 27.02 17.68
C GLU A 660 -13.34 27.18 18.76
N LEU A 661 -12.11 27.49 18.35
CA LEU A 661 -11.03 27.75 19.31
C LEU A 661 -11.41 28.88 20.27
N ALA A 662 -11.17 28.65 21.55
CA ALA A 662 -11.36 29.68 22.56
C ALA A 662 -10.34 30.82 22.40
N SER A 663 -10.60 31.97 23.03
CA SER A 663 -9.58 33.02 23.14
C SER A 663 -8.35 32.46 23.85
N GLU A 664 -7.17 32.62 23.23
CA GLU A 664 -5.93 31.98 23.66
C GLU A 664 -6.03 30.44 23.77
N GLY A 665 -6.80 29.82 22.87
CA GLY A 665 -7.13 28.39 22.88
C GLY A 665 -5.99 27.42 22.57
N VAL A 666 -4.75 27.88 22.36
CA VAL A 666 -3.58 27.01 22.18
C VAL A 666 -2.48 27.50 23.11
N LYS A 667 -2.17 26.72 24.14
CA LYS A 667 -1.19 27.09 25.17
C LYS A 667 -0.40 25.89 25.66
N PHE A 668 0.89 26.10 25.84
CA PHE A 668 1.72 25.20 26.63
C PHE A 668 1.67 25.60 28.10
N GLY A 669 1.61 24.63 29.00
CA GLY A 669 1.53 24.88 30.44
C GLY A 669 1.87 23.64 31.26
N VAL A 670 1.38 23.60 32.49
CA VAL A 670 1.56 22.48 33.43
C VAL A 670 0.23 22.05 34.02
N ALA A 671 -0.07 20.76 34.05
CA ALA A 671 -1.24 20.18 34.71
C ALA A 671 -0.82 19.09 35.70
N ASP A 672 -1.55 18.93 36.81
CA ASP A 672 -1.27 17.93 37.85
C ASP A 672 -2.50 17.13 38.31
N GLN A 673 -3.73 17.54 37.95
CA GLN A 673 -4.98 16.86 38.33
C GLN A 673 -5.44 15.83 37.29
N PHE A 674 -4.62 14.82 37.04
CA PHE A 674 -4.98 13.72 36.14
C PHE A 674 -5.85 12.67 36.83
N LEU A 675 -6.83 12.13 36.11
CA LEU A 675 -7.62 10.96 36.47
C LEU A 675 -7.55 9.96 35.33
N SER A 676 -6.74 8.91 35.51
CA SER A 676 -6.63 7.82 34.54
C SER A 676 -7.69 6.73 34.74
N THR A 677 -8.29 6.34 33.64
CA THR A 677 -9.27 5.26 33.55
C THR A 677 -9.31 4.64 32.17
N ASP A 678 -10.11 3.59 32.01
CA ASP A 678 -10.26 2.84 30.78
C ASP A 678 -11.61 3.07 30.09
N TYR A 679 -11.63 2.76 28.78
CA TYR A 679 -12.83 2.88 27.95
C TYR A 679 -14.04 2.12 28.51
N ASP A 680 -13.86 0.93 29.08
CA ASP A 680 -14.96 0.11 29.60
C ASP A 680 -15.57 0.74 30.85
N SER A 681 -14.72 1.22 31.77
CA SER A 681 -15.14 1.92 32.98
C SER A 681 -15.97 3.16 32.66
N VAL A 682 -15.50 4.01 31.73
CA VAL A 682 -16.23 5.21 31.31
C VAL A 682 -17.54 4.85 30.61
N HIS A 683 -17.54 3.83 29.75
CA HIS A 683 -18.75 3.37 29.08
C HIS A 683 -19.84 2.95 30.08
N LYS A 684 -19.47 2.15 31.09
CA LYS A 684 -20.38 1.73 32.17
C LYS A 684 -20.95 2.92 32.96
N ILE A 685 -20.14 3.95 33.22
CA ILE A 685 -20.60 5.19 33.88
C ILE A 685 -21.61 5.94 32.99
N LEU A 686 -21.33 6.06 31.69
CA LEU A 686 -22.20 6.76 30.73
C LEU A 686 -23.54 6.03 30.50
N GLU A 687 -23.60 4.71 30.74
CA GLU A 687 -24.82 3.91 30.65
C GLU A 687 -25.55 3.76 32.00
N ASN A 688 -24.98 4.26 33.10
CA ASN A 688 -25.45 4.02 34.47
C ASN A 688 -25.63 2.51 34.77
N ALA A 689 -24.65 1.70 34.37
CA ALA A 689 -24.63 0.26 34.66
C ALA A 689 -24.57 -0.01 36.18
N SER A 690 -24.91 -1.23 36.62
CA SER A 690 -24.97 -1.61 38.05
C SER A 690 -23.67 -1.33 38.82
N ASP A 691 -22.52 -1.43 38.14
CA ASP A 691 -21.21 -1.30 38.74
C ASP A 691 -20.66 0.14 38.66
N ALA A 692 -21.41 1.09 38.09
CA ALA A 692 -20.95 2.46 37.86
C ALA A 692 -20.58 3.18 39.17
N ASP A 693 -21.40 3.05 40.23
CA ASP A 693 -21.14 3.68 41.53
C ASP A 693 -19.86 3.14 42.17
N LYS A 694 -19.58 1.84 42.01
CA LYS A 694 -18.33 1.23 42.48
C LYS A 694 -17.12 1.82 41.75
N ILE A 695 -17.19 1.92 40.42
CA ILE A 695 -16.12 2.49 39.59
C ILE A 695 -15.88 3.97 39.96
N LEU A 696 -16.94 4.75 40.15
CA LEU A 696 -16.86 6.15 40.56
C LEU A 696 -16.19 6.31 41.93
N ASN A 697 -16.56 5.48 42.91
CA ASN A 697 -15.94 5.47 44.22
C ASN A 697 -14.43 5.15 44.15
N GLU A 698 -14.05 4.14 43.37
CA GLU A 698 -12.63 3.79 43.14
C GLU A 698 -11.84 4.95 42.48
N MET A 699 -12.44 5.67 41.52
CA MET A 699 -11.84 6.86 40.91
C MET A 699 -11.69 8.02 41.90
N SER A 700 -12.75 8.29 42.66
CA SER A 700 -12.81 9.33 43.69
C SER A 700 -11.80 9.09 44.80
N ALA A 701 -11.69 7.85 45.30
CA ALA A 701 -10.72 7.48 46.33
C ALA A 701 -9.27 7.70 45.90
N ARG A 702 -8.92 7.42 44.63
CA ARG A 702 -7.57 7.59 44.08
C ARG A 702 -7.17 9.06 43.88
N THR A 703 -8.13 9.93 43.57
CA THR A 703 -7.87 11.32 43.14
C THR A 703 -8.37 12.39 44.09
N LYS A 704 -9.19 12.00 45.08
CA LYS A 704 -9.94 12.91 45.98
C LYS A 704 -10.92 13.84 45.24
N ILE A 705 -11.26 13.53 43.99
CA ILE A 705 -12.24 14.28 43.20
C ILE A 705 -13.63 13.69 43.49
N PRO A 706 -14.65 14.51 43.84
CA PRO A 706 -15.98 13.99 44.17
C PRO A 706 -16.61 13.16 43.05
N GLU A 707 -17.25 12.05 43.40
CA GLU A 707 -17.95 11.14 42.46
C GLU A 707 -18.98 11.90 41.60
N SER A 708 -19.71 12.84 42.21
CA SER A 708 -20.70 13.68 41.53
C SER A 708 -20.07 14.55 40.44
N LYS A 709 -18.87 15.07 40.68
CA LYS A 709 -18.11 15.85 39.70
C LYS A 709 -17.61 14.96 38.57
N ILE A 710 -17.05 13.79 38.88
CA ILE A 710 -16.57 12.83 37.87
C ILE A 710 -17.71 12.41 36.93
N SER A 711 -18.86 12.03 37.50
CA SER A 711 -20.03 11.63 36.71
C SER A 711 -20.56 12.78 35.84
N ALA A 712 -20.64 13.99 36.40
CA ALA A 712 -21.11 15.18 35.67
C ALA A 712 -20.17 15.56 34.52
N ASP A 713 -18.86 15.62 34.76
CA ASP A 713 -17.86 16.01 33.77
C ASP A 713 -17.83 14.98 32.62
N LEU A 714 -17.86 13.67 32.90
CA LEU A 714 -17.91 12.63 31.86
C LEU A 714 -19.19 12.69 31.02
N LYS A 715 -20.35 12.93 31.64
CA LYS A 715 -21.63 13.09 30.93
C LYS A 715 -21.65 14.35 30.06
N ALA A 716 -21.07 15.45 30.55
CA ALA A 716 -20.94 16.70 29.78
C ALA A 716 -19.98 16.53 28.59
N LEU A 717 -18.82 15.90 28.79
CA LEU A 717 -17.89 15.55 27.71
C LEU A 717 -18.56 14.69 26.64
N TYR A 718 -19.31 13.66 27.04
CA TYR A 718 -20.05 12.82 26.09
C TYR A 718 -21.11 13.61 25.33
N THR A 719 -21.85 14.50 26.01
CA THR A 719 -22.88 15.34 25.37
C THR A 719 -22.27 16.25 24.31
N ALA A 720 -21.12 16.89 24.62
CA ALA A 720 -20.38 17.71 23.67
C ALA A 720 -19.86 16.87 22.48
N ALA A 721 -19.26 15.71 22.76
CA ALA A 721 -18.74 14.81 21.73
C ALA A 721 -19.85 14.26 20.81
N ASP A 722 -21.02 13.91 21.37
CA ASP A 722 -22.14 13.39 20.59
C ASP A 722 -22.73 14.46 19.66
N ALA A 723 -22.85 15.71 20.12
CA ALA A 723 -23.28 16.81 19.26
C ALA A 723 -22.30 17.04 18.08
N LEU A 724 -20.99 16.96 18.34
CA LEU A 724 -19.95 17.06 17.31
C LEU A 724 -20.03 15.89 16.32
N ARG A 725 -20.25 14.66 16.80
CA ARG A 725 -20.45 13.47 15.97
C ARG A 725 -21.64 13.66 15.04
N GLN A 726 -22.80 13.99 15.59
CA GLN A 726 -24.04 14.18 14.81
C GLN A 726 -23.84 15.23 13.71
N ARG A 727 -23.22 16.36 14.05
CA ARG A 727 -22.90 17.40 13.06
C ARG A 727 -21.95 16.93 11.97
N ALA A 728 -20.95 16.13 12.33
CA ALA A 728 -20.02 15.60 11.34
C ALA A 728 -20.68 14.60 10.38
N GLU A 729 -21.59 13.77 10.88
CA GLU A 729 -22.41 12.86 10.07
C GLU A 729 -23.30 13.65 9.09
N GLU A 730 -23.97 14.70 9.57
CA GLU A 730 -24.77 15.61 8.73
C GLU A 730 -23.94 16.30 7.63
N THR A 731 -22.68 16.61 7.92
CA THR A 731 -21.76 17.29 6.99
C THR A 731 -20.98 16.34 6.09
N GLY A 732 -21.28 15.03 6.14
CA GLY A 732 -20.81 14.02 5.19
C GLY A 732 -19.65 13.15 5.67
N ARG A 733 -19.42 13.03 7.00
CA ARG A 733 -18.46 12.06 7.55
C ARG A 733 -18.90 10.63 7.19
N VAL A 734 -17.93 9.81 6.78
CA VAL A 734 -18.17 8.40 6.46
C VAL A 734 -18.12 7.58 7.75
N THR A 735 -19.27 7.07 8.20
CA THR A 735 -19.40 6.30 9.46
C THR A 735 -19.44 4.79 9.27
N VAL A 736 -19.49 4.33 8.03
CA VAL A 736 -19.64 2.91 7.65
C VAL A 736 -18.58 2.01 8.30
N PHE A 737 -17.37 2.52 8.53
CA PHE A 737 -16.27 1.77 9.14
C PHE A 737 -16.40 1.57 10.66
N ASN A 738 -17.18 2.42 11.34
CA ASN A 738 -17.27 2.36 12.81
C ASN A 738 -18.00 1.10 13.28
N ASN A 739 -18.85 0.53 12.43
CA ASN A 739 -19.69 -0.62 12.74
C ASN A 739 -19.20 -1.93 12.08
N PHE A 740 -18.06 -1.92 11.40
CA PHE A 740 -17.53 -3.11 10.71
C PHE A 740 -16.04 -3.31 11.03
N SER A 741 -15.73 -4.31 11.87
CA SER A 741 -14.37 -4.75 12.14
C SER A 741 -14.09 -6.09 11.45
N MET A 742 -13.12 -6.11 10.55
CA MET A 742 -12.57 -7.35 10.01
C MET A 742 -11.52 -7.94 10.95
N GLY A 743 -11.61 -9.25 11.18
CA GLY A 743 -10.75 -9.98 12.10
C GLY A 743 -11.16 -9.75 13.55
N ARG A 744 -11.16 -10.82 14.34
CA ARG A 744 -11.30 -10.69 15.79
C ARG A 744 -10.02 -10.09 16.36
N ARG A 745 -10.14 -9.21 17.36
CA ARG A 745 -8.97 -8.68 18.07
C ARG A 745 -8.25 -9.81 18.80
N VAL A 746 -6.96 -9.95 18.54
CA VAL A 746 -6.11 -10.90 19.26
C VAL A 746 -5.97 -10.45 20.71
N ASP A 747 -6.16 -11.37 21.64
CA ASP A 747 -5.99 -11.17 23.08
C ASP A 747 -4.62 -11.65 23.53
N THR A 748 -4.30 -12.93 23.27
CA THR A 748 -3.02 -13.53 23.65
C THR A 748 -2.58 -14.53 22.60
N ILE A 749 -1.28 -14.57 22.34
CA ILE A 749 -0.64 -15.63 21.57
C ILE A 749 0.12 -16.51 22.55
N LYS A 750 -0.29 -17.78 22.67
CA LYS A 750 0.36 -18.79 23.52
C LYS A 750 1.11 -19.78 22.64
N GLU A 751 2.27 -20.21 23.10
CA GLU A 751 3.01 -21.30 22.50
C GLU A 751 2.41 -22.64 22.93
N ASP A 752 2.24 -23.56 21.97
CA ASP A 752 1.84 -24.95 22.20
C ASP A 752 2.77 -25.87 21.37
N ALA A 753 3.84 -26.34 22.01
CA ALA A 753 4.94 -27.09 21.38
C ALA A 753 5.58 -26.35 20.18
N GLU A 754 5.41 -26.86 18.94
CA GLU A 754 5.92 -26.23 17.71
C GLU A 754 4.90 -25.26 17.06
N ASP A 755 3.67 -25.21 17.58
CA ASP A 755 2.57 -24.41 17.07
C ASP A 755 2.22 -23.24 18.01
N ILE A 756 1.27 -22.39 17.58
CA ILE A 756 0.75 -21.29 18.40
C ILE A 756 -0.77 -21.38 18.49
N LEU A 757 -1.30 -21.03 19.66
CA LEU A 757 -2.72 -20.85 19.90
C LEU A 757 -3.01 -19.37 20.15
N ILE A 758 -3.99 -18.84 19.40
CA ILE A 758 -4.41 -17.46 19.53
C ILE A 758 -5.76 -17.43 20.24
N SER A 759 -5.83 -16.71 21.36
CA SER A 759 -7.10 -16.29 21.95
C SER A 759 -7.51 -14.96 21.35
N PHE A 760 -8.81 -14.80 21.14
CA PHE A 760 -9.40 -13.55 20.67
C PHE A 760 -10.16 -12.89 21.82
N LYS A 761 -10.13 -11.56 21.91
CA LYS A 761 -10.94 -10.79 22.87
C LYS A 761 -12.42 -11.04 22.56
N GLU A 762 -13.29 -10.94 23.58
CA GLU A 762 -14.73 -11.11 23.41
C GLU A 762 -15.23 -10.28 22.23
N ASN A 763 -16.03 -10.94 21.39
CA ASN A 763 -16.43 -10.44 20.08
C ASN A 763 -17.50 -9.36 20.25
N ARG A 764 -17.12 -8.15 20.65
CA ARG A 764 -17.98 -6.96 20.61
C ARG A 764 -18.11 -6.42 19.19
N ARG A 765 -18.43 -7.31 18.24
CA ARG A 765 -18.67 -6.91 16.85
C ARG A 765 -19.79 -5.90 16.84
N ASN A 766 -19.54 -4.76 16.20
CA ASN A 766 -20.54 -3.76 15.85
C ASN A 766 -21.09 -2.92 17.02
N GLN A 767 -20.41 -2.87 18.17
CA GLN A 767 -20.77 -1.95 19.26
C GLN A 767 -19.62 -0.99 19.58
N GLN A 768 -19.68 0.21 18.99
CA GLN A 768 -18.80 1.32 19.35
C GLN A 768 -19.14 1.80 20.76
N LEU A 769 -18.15 1.88 21.65
CA LEU A 769 -18.39 2.31 23.04
C LEU A 769 -18.65 3.83 23.09
N ARG A 770 -19.54 4.27 23.98
CA ARG A 770 -19.79 5.71 24.20
C ARG A 770 -18.51 6.46 24.59
N SER A 771 -17.61 5.80 25.31
CA SER A 771 -16.29 6.32 25.69
C SER A 771 -15.34 6.46 24.49
N GLU A 772 -15.36 5.54 23.53
CA GLU A 772 -14.58 5.63 22.29
C GLU A 772 -15.07 6.80 21.42
N VAL A 773 -16.39 7.00 21.32
CA VAL A 773 -16.99 8.17 20.67
C VAL A 773 -16.53 9.46 21.36
N LEU A 774 -16.61 9.50 22.70
CA LEU A 774 -16.18 10.66 23.49
C LEU A 774 -14.74 11.05 23.14
N VAL A 775 -13.78 10.15 23.30
CA VAL A 775 -12.37 10.47 23.08
C VAL A 775 -12.11 10.82 21.61
N SER A 776 -12.59 9.99 20.67
CA SER A 776 -12.30 10.16 19.24
C SER A 776 -12.81 11.51 18.71
N GLU A 777 -14.01 11.93 19.06
CA GLU A 777 -14.59 13.19 18.56
C GLU A 777 -13.88 14.43 19.10
N LEU A 778 -13.46 14.39 20.37
CA LEU A 778 -12.72 15.48 20.97
C LEU A 778 -11.31 15.61 20.37
N MET A 779 -10.65 14.49 20.08
CA MET A 779 -9.34 14.48 19.41
C MET A 779 -9.44 14.90 17.94
N VAL A 780 -10.46 14.44 17.22
CA VAL A 780 -10.71 14.83 15.83
C VAL A 780 -10.95 16.34 15.74
N ASN A 781 -11.74 16.91 16.65
CA ASN A 781 -11.98 18.35 16.65
C ASN A 781 -10.75 19.16 17.10
N ALA A 782 -9.96 18.68 18.06
CA ALA A 782 -8.68 19.32 18.39
C ALA A 782 -7.74 19.37 17.18
N ASN A 783 -7.56 18.25 16.48
CA ASN A 783 -6.70 18.16 15.29
C ASN A 783 -7.25 18.97 14.09
N ARG A 784 -8.58 19.04 13.93
CA ARG A 784 -9.23 19.91 12.93
C ARG A 784 -8.92 21.38 13.21
N LEU A 785 -9.17 21.83 14.44
CA LEU A 785 -8.93 23.20 14.87
C LEU A 785 -7.44 23.58 14.81
N MET A 786 -6.54 22.64 15.10
CA MET A 786 -5.11 22.84 14.87
C MET A 786 -4.78 22.93 13.38
N GLY A 787 -5.42 22.14 12.53
CA GLY A 787 -5.30 22.26 11.07
C GLY A 787 -5.67 23.67 10.58
N GLU A 788 -6.80 24.20 11.07
CA GLU A 788 -7.26 25.57 10.80
C GLU A 788 -6.29 26.62 11.36
N PHE A 789 -5.77 26.41 12.57
CA PHE A 789 -4.79 27.29 13.21
C PHE A 789 -3.49 27.39 12.39
N PHE A 790 -2.93 26.25 11.96
CA PHE A 790 -1.73 26.21 11.13
C PHE A 790 -1.97 26.90 9.78
N LYS A 791 -3.11 26.61 9.14
CA LYS A 791 -3.49 27.21 7.86
C LYS A 791 -3.66 28.72 7.95
N LYS A 792 -4.40 29.21 8.95
CA LYS A 792 -4.66 30.65 9.18
C LYS A 792 -3.38 31.42 9.45
N ASN A 793 -2.49 30.86 10.26
CA ASN A 793 -1.23 31.49 10.65
C ASN A 793 -0.06 31.20 9.68
N LYS A 794 -0.30 30.47 8.60
CA LYS A 794 0.70 30.06 7.58
C LYS A 794 1.92 29.35 8.20
N ILE A 795 1.66 28.51 9.20
CA ILE A 795 2.69 27.71 9.87
C ILE A 795 2.95 26.46 9.01
N PRO A 796 4.19 26.20 8.56
CA PRO A 796 4.53 24.93 7.94
C PRO A 796 4.27 23.78 8.92
N GLY A 797 3.43 22.82 8.54
CA GLY A 797 3.04 21.71 9.40
C GLY A 797 2.79 20.44 8.61
N LEU A 798 2.72 19.32 9.32
CA LEU A 798 2.30 18.04 8.76
C LEU A 798 0.80 17.86 8.99
N PHE A 799 0.09 17.65 7.89
CA PHE A 799 -1.35 17.45 7.85
C PHE A 799 -1.64 16.02 7.46
N LYS A 800 -2.73 15.47 7.97
CA LYS A 800 -3.25 14.18 7.54
C LYS A 800 -4.41 14.43 6.58
N ILE A 801 -4.18 14.14 5.30
CA ILE A 801 -5.09 14.43 4.20
C ILE A 801 -5.67 13.13 3.65
N GLN A 802 -6.83 13.21 3.01
CA GLN A 802 -7.42 12.10 2.29
C GLN A 802 -8.30 12.70 1.22
N ASN A 803 -7.87 12.60 -0.03
CA ASN A 803 -8.62 13.13 -1.15
C ASN A 803 -9.83 12.25 -1.45
N LYS A 804 -10.88 12.88 -1.96
CA LYS A 804 -12.01 12.16 -2.55
C LYS A 804 -11.56 11.49 -3.84
N GLN A 805 -11.90 10.21 -4.02
CA GLN A 805 -11.60 9.50 -5.26
C GLN A 805 -12.38 10.15 -6.42
N PRO A 806 -11.74 10.43 -7.57
CA PRO A 806 -12.46 10.83 -8.76
C PRO A 806 -13.45 9.74 -9.16
N THR A 807 -14.72 10.11 -9.31
CA THR A 807 -15.79 9.22 -9.76
C THR A 807 -16.69 9.98 -10.73
N THR A 808 -17.45 9.24 -11.54
CA THR A 808 -18.51 9.83 -12.35
C THR A 808 -19.63 10.38 -11.46
N PRO A 809 -20.47 11.31 -11.97
CA PRO A 809 -21.62 11.82 -11.23
C PRO A 809 -22.56 10.71 -10.73
N GLU A 810 -22.76 9.67 -11.53
CA GLU A 810 -23.62 8.52 -11.25
C GLU A 810 -23.09 7.72 -10.07
N VAL A 811 -21.81 7.33 -10.11
CA VAL A 811 -21.14 6.62 -9.00
C VAL A 811 -21.09 7.50 -7.75
N ALA A 812 -20.87 8.81 -7.89
CA ALA A 812 -20.86 9.72 -6.76
C ALA A 812 -22.22 9.78 -6.04
N LEU A 813 -23.34 9.68 -6.79
CA LEU A 813 -24.68 9.60 -6.23
C LEU A 813 -24.90 8.26 -5.52
N GLN A 814 -24.56 7.14 -6.16
CA GLN A 814 -24.66 5.80 -5.56
C GLN A 814 -23.87 5.69 -4.24
N LEU A 815 -22.64 6.20 -4.23
CA LEU A 815 -21.80 6.24 -3.02
C LEU A 815 -22.42 7.10 -1.92
N ARG A 816 -22.99 8.25 -2.27
CA ARG A 816 -23.66 9.13 -1.30
C ARG A 816 -24.89 8.46 -0.69
N GLU A 817 -25.72 7.80 -1.50
CA GLU A 817 -26.88 7.04 -1.02
C GLU A 817 -26.49 5.94 -0.04
N LEU A 818 -25.42 5.20 -0.33
CA LEU A 818 -24.88 4.18 0.56
C LEU A 818 -24.30 4.76 1.86
N GLN A 819 -23.59 5.89 1.77
CA GLN A 819 -23.01 6.56 2.93
C GLN A 819 -24.07 7.17 3.87
N GLN A 820 -25.21 7.61 3.33
CA GLN A 820 -26.30 8.22 4.10
C GLN A 820 -27.29 7.21 4.68
N LYS A 821 -27.15 5.92 4.34
CA LYS A 821 -28.03 4.86 4.82
C LYS A 821 -27.89 4.72 6.35
N LYS A 822 -28.93 5.11 7.09
CA LYS A 822 -28.99 4.96 8.55
C LYS A 822 -29.16 3.47 8.91
N GLY A 823 -28.19 2.87 9.60
CA GLY A 823 -28.26 1.49 10.10
C GLY A 823 -26.95 0.72 9.98
N THR A 824 -26.98 -0.59 10.28
CA THR A 824 -25.84 -1.48 10.07
C THR A 824 -25.61 -1.72 8.59
N VAL A 825 -24.44 -1.31 8.09
CA VAL A 825 -24.04 -1.54 6.70
C VAL A 825 -23.78 -3.03 6.50
N SER A 826 -24.33 -3.60 5.43
CA SER A 826 -24.07 -5.00 5.09
C SER A 826 -22.61 -5.19 4.66
N THR A 827 -22.08 -6.40 4.82
CA THR A 827 -20.72 -6.74 4.39
C THR A 827 -20.49 -6.43 2.89
N LYS A 828 -21.54 -6.59 2.09
CA LYS A 828 -21.54 -6.25 0.66
C LYS A 828 -21.31 -4.77 0.39
N GLU A 829 -22.09 -3.93 1.04
CA GLU A 829 -21.97 -2.47 0.91
C GLU A 829 -20.60 -1.98 1.41
N PHE A 830 -20.05 -2.60 2.46
CA PHE A 830 -18.70 -2.29 2.94
C PHE A 830 -17.64 -2.53 1.86
N PHE A 831 -17.62 -3.71 1.21
CA PHE A 831 -16.62 -4.02 0.19
C PHE A 831 -16.76 -3.11 -1.03
N LEU A 832 -17.98 -2.85 -1.48
CA LEU A 832 -18.26 -1.91 -2.56
C LEU A 832 -17.74 -0.51 -2.22
N LEU A 833 -18.05 0.03 -1.03
CA LEU A 833 -17.57 1.36 -0.60
C LEU A 833 -16.04 1.41 -0.45
N SER A 834 -15.42 0.34 0.05
CA SER A 834 -13.98 0.29 0.30
C SER A 834 -13.14 0.45 -0.97
N GLU A 835 -13.68 0.07 -2.13
CA GLU A 835 -12.99 0.18 -3.42
C GLU A 835 -12.96 1.63 -3.95
N PHE A 836 -13.83 2.50 -3.42
CA PHE A 836 -13.91 3.93 -3.80
C PHE A 836 -13.34 4.88 -2.73
N LEU A 837 -12.68 4.34 -1.71
CA LEU A 837 -12.06 5.13 -0.66
C LEU A 837 -10.54 5.13 -0.80
N ASN A 838 -9.98 6.33 -0.79
CA ASN A 838 -8.53 6.51 -0.82
C ASN A 838 -7.92 6.33 0.56
N LYS A 839 -6.63 5.99 0.57
CA LYS A 839 -5.85 5.95 1.80
C LYS A 839 -5.57 7.38 2.25
N SER A 840 -5.49 7.59 3.56
CA SER A 840 -5.04 8.87 4.13
C SER A 840 -3.51 9.01 4.06
N HIS A 841 -3.02 10.20 3.79
CA HIS A 841 -1.60 10.53 3.63
C HIS A 841 -1.14 11.59 4.63
N VAL A 842 0.13 11.55 5.05
CA VAL A 842 0.80 12.65 5.72
C VAL A 842 1.37 13.60 4.66
N ALA A 843 0.85 14.82 4.60
CA ALA A 843 1.21 15.82 3.60
C ALA A 843 1.76 17.10 4.27
N PRO A 844 2.63 17.85 3.59
CA PRO A 844 3.22 19.07 4.12
C PRO A 844 2.35 20.32 3.85
N PHE A 845 1.10 20.14 3.44
CA PHE A 845 0.15 21.20 3.11
C PHE A 845 -1.28 20.84 3.56
N PRO A 846 -2.11 21.84 3.90
CA PRO A 846 -3.48 21.60 4.34
C PRO A 846 -4.38 21.25 3.16
N THR A 847 -4.97 20.06 3.20
CA THR A 847 -6.02 19.62 2.27
C THR A 847 -7.11 18.89 3.04
N ARG A 848 -8.27 18.72 2.40
CA ARG A 848 -9.42 18.03 2.99
C ARG A 848 -9.06 16.59 3.38
N HIS A 849 -9.62 16.14 4.48
CA HIS A 849 -9.70 14.73 4.83
C HIS A 849 -11.14 14.26 4.59
N ASP A 850 -11.37 13.60 3.46
CA ASP A 850 -12.71 13.35 2.93
C ASP A 850 -13.58 12.50 3.86
N SER A 851 -13.07 11.36 4.35
CA SER A 851 -13.86 10.49 5.23
C SER A 851 -14.19 11.12 6.59
N LEU A 852 -13.39 12.07 7.08
CA LEU A 852 -13.65 12.79 8.33
C LEU A 852 -14.52 14.04 8.12
N ALA A 853 -14.73 14.45 6.87
CA ALA A 853 -15.42 15.67 6.45
C ALA A 853 -14.81 16.97 7.00
N VAL A 854 -13.48 17.06 7.07
CA VAL A 854 -12.75 18.23 7.59
C VAL A 854 -11.82 18.84 6.54
N ASP A 855 -11.76 20.17 6.44
CA ASP A 855 -11.01 20.86 5.37
C ASP A 855 -9.51 21.00 5.64
N ALA A 856 -9.10 20.91 6.90
CA ALA A 856 -7.70 20.86 7.33
C ALA A 856 -7.61 20.03 8.61
N TYR A 857 -6.62 19.15 8.69
CA TYR A 857 -6.46 18.23 9.81
C TYR A 857 -4.97 18.04 10.11
N ALA A 858 -4.48 18.72 11.14
CA ALA A 858 -3.08 18.61 11.59
C ALA A 858 -3.04 17.79 12.88
N THR A 859 -2.29 16.69 12.88
CA THR A 859 -2.22 15.83 14.07
C THR A 859 -1.30 16.44 15.12
N VAL A 860 -1.81 16.62 16.33
CA VAL A 860 -1.06 17.08 17.50
C VAL A 860 -1.32 16.24 18.75
N THR A 861 -2.30 15.34 18.73
CA THR A 861 -2.82 14.64 19.92
C THR A 861 -2.03 13.41 20.33
N SER A 862 -0.96 13.02 19.62
CA SER A 862 -0.18 11.82 19.97
C SER A 862 1.33 11.93 19.71
N PRO A 863 2.02 12.92 20.32
CA PRO A 863 3.43 13.21 20.05
C PRO A 863 4.42 12.21 20.67
N LEU A 864 4.01 11.33 21.58
CA LEU A 864 4.88 10.29 22.14
C LEU A 864 5.10 9.12 21.17
N ARG A 865 4.18 8.93 20.23
CA ARG A 865 4.16 7.79 19.30
C ARG A 865 4.05 8.15 17.82
N ARG A 866 3.90 9.44 17.47
CA ARG A 866 3.89 9.93 16.08
C ARG A 866 4.84 11.12 15.92
N PHE A 867 5.82 10.99 15.05
CA PHE A 867 6.79 12.07 14.78
C PHE A 867 6.11 13.30 14.16
N ALA A 868 5.04 13.10 13.37
CA ALA A 868 4.28 14.22 12.79
C ALA A 868 3.75 15.18 13.88
N ASP A 869 3.22 14.62 14.97
CA ASP A 869 2.71 15.36 16.10
C ASP A 869 3.83 16.04 16.90
N LEU A 870 4.94 15.33 17.16
CA LEU A 870 6.15 15.90 17.78
C LEU A 870 6.68 17.10 16.99
N MET A 871 6.73 16.98 15.66
CA MET A 871 7.17 18.05 14.77
C MET A 871 6.23 19.25 14.82
N ASN A 872 4.91 19.00 14.75
CA ASN A 872 3.92 20.05 14.88
C ASN A 872 4.00 20.75 16.26
N HIS A 873 4.33 20.03 17.34
CA HIS A 873 4.59 20.64 18.65
C HIS A 873 5.82 21.55 18.64
N TRP A 874 6.95 21.15 18.04
CA TRP A 874 8.11 22.05 17.87
C TRP A 874 7.76 23.31 17.07
N GLN A 875 6.95 23.18 16.01
CA GLN A 875 6.47 24.34 15.26
C GLN A 875 5.62 25.27 16.13
N LEU A 876 4.70 24.72 16.93
CA LEU A 876 3.87 25.49 17.84
C LEU A 876 4.69 26.20 18.91
N HIS A 877 5.63 25.51 19.56
CA HIS A 877 6.52 26.13 20.55
C HIS A 877 7.25 27.33 19.98
N ARG A 878 7.90 27.16 18.82
CA ARG A 878 8.67 28.23 18.18
C ARG A 878 7.77 29.38 17.72
N TYR A 879 6.61 29.05 17.15
CA TYR A 879 5.66 30.04 16.68
C TYR A 879 5.07 30.87 17.83
N LEU A 880 4.68 30.23 18.94
CA LEU A 880 4.12 30.93 20.10
C LEU A 880 5.17 31.75 20.87
N ALA A 881 6.43 31.31 20.90
CA ALA A 881 7.51 32.05 21.55
C ALA A 881 8.02 33.24 20.71
N GLU A 882 8.16 33.07 19.40
CA GLU A 882 8.92 34.00 18.55
C GLU A 882 8.21 34.42 17.26
N GLY A 883 7.06 33.84 16.93
CA GLY A 883 6.35 34.08 15.66
C GLY A 883 7.04 33.48 14.43
N SER A 884 8.08 32.68 14.59
CA SER A 884 8.82 32.03 13.50
C SER A 884 8.69 30.50 13.55
N PRO A 885 8.81 29.79 12.41
CA PRO A 885 8.74 28.34 12.42
C PRO A 885 10.08 27.69 12.81
N ALA A 886 10.03 26.59 13.55
CA ALA A 886 11.19 25.73 13.84
C ALA A 886 11.73 25.05 12.58
N PHE A 887 10.83 24.65 11.66
CA PHE A 887 11.18 24.03 10.39
C PHE A 887 10.64 24.83 9.21
N ARG A 888 11.48 25.03 8.19
CA ARG A 888 11.06 25.63 6.93
C ARG A 888 10.23 24.63 6.12
N GLN A 889 9.43 25.15 5.19
CA GLN A 889 8.60 24.32 4.30
C GLN A 889 9.41 23.22 3.58
N GLU A 890 10.65 23.52 3.15
CA GLU A 890 11.53 22.53 2.49
C GLU A 890 11.87 21.34 3.38
N HIS A 891 11.98 21.54 4.69
CA HIS A 891 12.22 20.45 5.64
C HIS A 891 10.95 19.63 5.86
N VAL A 892 9.81 20.31 6.06
CA VAL A 892 8.49 19.67 6.25
C VAL A 892 8.12 18.82 5.03
N ASN A 893 8.44 19.29 3.82
CA ASN A 893 8.30 18.54 2.58
C ASN A 893 9.10 17.23 2.59
N ALA A 894 10.38 17.28 2.98
CA ALA A 894 11.24 16.09 3.04
C ALA A 894 10.72 15.09 4.09
N MET A 895 10.27 15.60 5.24
CA MET A 895 9.65 14.80 6.28
C MET A 895 8.40 14.08 5.79
N ALA A 896 7.49 14.77 5.09
CA ALA A 896 6.26 14.16 4.60
C ALA A 896 6.54 12.92 3.73
N TYR A 897 7.51 12.99 2.82
CA TYR A 897 7.89 11.83 1.98
C TYR A 897 8.47 10.67 2.80
N HIS A 898 9.31 10.98 3.81
CA HIS A 898 9.87 9.95 4.69
C HIS A 898 8.81 9.30 5.57
N LEU A 899 7.89 10.09 6.14
CA LEU A 899 6.79 9.59 6.96
C LEU A 899 5.82 8.73 6.12
N GLU A 900 5.55 9.11 4.87
CA GLU A 900 4.76 8.29 3.94
C GLU A 900 5.44 6.96 3.59
N MET A 901 6.76 6.97 3.45
CA MET A 901 7.55 5.76 3.25
C MET A 901 7.44 4.83 4.47
N ARG A 902 7.69 5.35 5.68
CA ARG A 902 7.62 4.58 6.93
C ARG A 902 6.22 4.06 7.22
N ALA A 903 5.19 4.87 7.02
CA ALA A 903 3.80 4.46 7.21
C ALA A 903 3.38 3.29 6.29
N ASP A 904 3.89 3.24 5.05
CA ASP A 904 3.62 2.10 4.15
C ASP A 904 4.35 0.84 4.60
N ILE A 905 5.60 0.96 5.05
CA ILE A 905 6.40 -0.15 5.62
C ILE A 905 5.70 -0.72 6.85
N ASP A 906 5.41 0.13 7.84
CA ASP A 906 4.82 -0.29 9.12
C ASP A 906 3.47 -0.99 8.89
N LYS A 907 2.63 -0.46 8.00
CA LYS A 907 1.36 -1.10 7.63
C LYS A 907 1.56 -2.49 7.02
N ARG A 908 2.56 -2.66 6.15
CA ARG A 908 2.89 -3.96 5.54
C ARG A 908 3.42 -4.94 6.58
N VAL A 909 4.32 -4.49 7.45
CA VAL A 909 4.86 -5.29 8.55
C VAL A 909 3.73 -5.79 9.43
N SER A 910 2.87 -4.90 9.95
CA SER A 910 1.72 -5.29 10.78
C SER A 910 0.80 -6.27 10.05
N SER A 911 0.48 -6.02 8.77
CA SER A 911 -0.39 -6.90 7.98
C SER A 911 0.22 -8.29 7.77
N LYS A 912 1.51 -8.36 7.43
CA LYS A 912 2.24 -9.64 7.23
C LYS A 912 2.36 -10.42 8.53
N ILE A 913 2.70 -9.75 9.63
CA ILE A 913 2.81 -10.36 10.96
C ILE A 913 1.46 -10.92 11.40
N MET A 914 0.39 -10.15 11.25
CA MET A 914 -0.96 -10.62 11.56
C MET A 914 -1.38 -11.80 10.69
N THR A 915 -1.13 -11.73 9.38
CA THR A 915 -1.46 -12.82 8.45
C THR A 915 -0.71 -14.10 8.83
N PHE A 916 0.58 -14.00 9.12
CA PHE A 916 1.42 -15.12 9.57
C PHE A 916 0.83 -15.80 10.82
N TYR A 917 0.50 -15.02 11.86
CA TYR A 917 -0.06 -15.58 13.09
C TYR A 917 -1.46 -16.16 12.88
N MET A 918 -2.32 -15.51 12.10
CA MET A 918 -3.65 -16.03 11.77
C MET A 918 -3.57 -17.34 11.00
N PHE A 919 -2.68 -17.44 10.01
CA PHE A 919 -2.52 -18.66 9.23
C PHE A 919 -1.94 -19.80 10.06
N LYS A 920 -0.98 -19.51 10.95
CA LYS A 920 -0.44 -20.51 11.86
C LYS A 920 -1.53 -21.04 12.81
N HIS A 921 -2.41 -20.16 13.29
CA HIS A 921 -3.59 -20.56 14.07
C HIS A 921 -4.56 -21.44 13.25
N LEU A 922 -4.86 -21.08 12.00
CA LEU A 922 -5.72 -21.90 11.12
C LEU A 922 -5.10 -23.28 10.84
N LYS A 923 -3.78 -23.34 10.59
CA LYS A 923 -3.02 -24.58 10.39
C LYS A 923 -3.09 -25.47 11.63
N TYR A 924 -2.97 -24.89 12.83
CA TYR A 924 -3.15 -25.60 14.09
C TYR A 924 -4.56 -26.20 14.20
N LEU A 925 -5.60 -25.40 13.99
CA LEU A 925 -6.99 -25.90 14.04
C LEU A 925 -7.21 -27.04 13.05
N GLN A 926 -6.64 -26.96 11.84
CA GLN A 926 -6.80 -27.99 10.81
C GLN A 926 -6.09 -29.30 11.20
N LYS A 927 -4.92 -29.23 11.85
CA LYS A 927 -4.22 -30.39 12.41
C LYS A 927 -5.01 -31.03 13.57
N SER A 928 -5.65 -30.24 14.42
CA SER A 928 -6.39 -30.72 15.59
C SER A 928 -7.77 -31.30 15.26
N SER A 929 -8.35 -30.96 14.11
CA SER A 929 -9.66 -31.45 13.67
C SER A 929 -9.54 -32.72 12.83
N LYS A 930 -10.49 -33.65 12.99
CA LYS A 930 -10.63 -34.83 12.11
C LYS A 930 -11.39 -34.52 10.82
N GLU A 931 -12.18 -33.45 10.81
CA GLU A 931 -12.99 -33.01 9.67
C GLU A 931 -12.45 -31.69 9.09
N PRO A 932 -12.62 -31.44 7.79
CA PRO A 932 -12.22 -30.17 7.17
C PRO A 932 -12.92 -28.99 7.82
N ILE A 933 -12.17 -27.93 8.13
CA ILE A 933 -12.73 -26.72 8.73
C ILE A 933 -13.52 -25.98 7.65
N ARG A 934 -14.83 -25.86 7.88
CA ARG A 934 -15.69 -24.99 7.09
C ARG A 934 -15.63 -23.57 7.66
N VAL A 935 -15.37 -22.61 6.78
CA VAL A 935 -15.27 -21.19 7.12
C VAL A 935 -16.25 -20.40 6.27
N GLU A 936 -16.83 -19.36 6.87
CA GLU A 936 -17.57 -18.36 6.10
C GLU A 936 -16.57 -17.40 5.44
N CYS A 937 -16.73 -17.19 4.14
CA CYS A 937 -15.95 -16.22 3.39
C CYS A 937 -16.84 -15.29 2.58
N VAL A 938 -16.32 -14.11 2.24
CA VAL A 938 -17.06 -13.07 1.52
C VAL A 938 -16.30 -12.67 0.28
N VAL A 939 -17.00 -12.61 -0.85
CA VAL A 939 -16.44 -12.22 -2.15
C VAL A 939 -16.03 -10.75 -2.09
N CYS A 940 -14.77 -10.48 -2.37
CA CYS A 940 -14.16 -9.16 -2.27
C CYS A 940 -13.95 -8.47 -3.62
N ARG A 941 -13.94 -9.23 -4.72
CA ARG A 941 -13.73 -8.73 -6.08
C ARG A 941 -14.59 -9.49 -7.09
N PRO A 942 -14.86 -8.90 -8.27
CA PRO A 942 -15.44 -9.63 -9.38
C PRO A 942 -14.62 -10.89 -9.69
N ALA A 943 -15.29 -11.97 -10.08
CA ALA A 943 -14.62 -13.21 -10.48
C ALA A 943 -13.66 -12.95 -11.66
N SER A 944 -12.56 -13.69 -11.71
CA SER A 944 -11.67 -13.66 -12.88
C SER A 944 -12.11 -14.66 -13.96
N ASP A 945 -11.70 -14.44 -15.21
CA ASP A 945 -11.93 -15.37 -16.33
C ASP A 945 -11.36 -16.77 -16.07
N ASP A 946 -10.32 -16.86 -15.23
CA ASP A 946 -9.64 -18.09 -14.86
C ASP A 946 -10.44 -18.93 -13.82
N GLY A 947 -11.62 -18.45 -13.38
CA GLY A 947 -12.49 -19.13 -12.41
C GLY A 947 -12.09 -18.93 -10.95
N ILE A 948 -11.38 -17.85 -10.66
CA ILE A 948 -10.87 -17.53 -9.32
C ILE A 948 -11.71 -16.41 -8.70
N LEU A 949 -12.17 -16.65 -7.47
CA LEU A 949 -12.86 -15.66 -6.64
C LEU A 949 -11.93 -15.16 -5.54
N ASP A 950 -11.66 -13.86 -5.49
CA ASP A 950 -10.99 -13.27 -4.34
C ASP A 950 -11.96 -13.14 -3.18
N VAL A 951 -11.62 -13.76 -2.04
CA VAL A 951 -12.47 -13.78 -0.86
C VAL A 951 -11.70 -13.33 0.38
N VAL A 952 -12.44 -12.99 1.43
CA VAL A 952 -11.90 -12.73 2.76
C VAL A 952 -12.64 -13.57 3.77
N LEU A 953 -11.93 -13.99 4.83
CA LEU A 953 -12.52 -14.62 5.99
C LEU A 953 -12.74 -13.54 7.06
N PRO A 954 -13.96 -13.00 7.23
CA PRO A 954 -14.20 -11.86 8.09
C PRO A 954 -13.82 -12.12 9.55
N ASP A 955 -13.89 -13.39 9.97
CA ASP A 955 -13.55 -13.82 11.32
C ASP A 955 -12.07 -13.71 11.65
N TYR A 956 -11.22 -13.91 10.64
CA TYR A 956 -9.78 -13.94 10.80
C TYR A 956 -9.11 -12.69 10.20
N GLY A 957 -9.85 -11.90 9.40
CA GLY A 957 -9.34 -10.69 8.75
C GLY A 957 -8.29 -10.97 7.68
N VAL A 958 -8.29 -12.18 7.12
CA VAL A 958 -7.32 -12.64 6.13
C VAL A 958 -7.98 -12.86 4.78
N TYR A 959 -7.25 -12.56 3.71
CA TYR A 959 -7.69 -12.74 2.33
C TYR A 959 -7.25 -14.10 1.80
N GLY A 960 -8.02 -14.63 0.87
CA GLY A 960 -7.73 -15.87 0.17
C GLY A 960 -8.34 -15.89 -1.23
N VAL A 961 -8.12 -16.99 -1.92
CA VAL A 961 -8.65 -17.28 -3.24
C VAL A 961 -9.53 -18.52 -3.13
N LEU A 962 -10.75 -18.43 -3.64
CA LEU A 962 -11.63 -19.57 -3.80
C LEU A 962 -11.53 -20.09 -5.24
N GLU A 963 -11.02 -21.31 -5.37
CA GLU A 963 -10.98 -22.04 -6.63
C GLU A 963 -12.36 -22.62 -6.92
N THR A 964 -12.87 -22.37 -8.13
CA THR A 964 -14.08 -23.03 -8.64
C THR A 964 -13.73 -24.12 -9.63
N SER A 965 -14.66 -25.05 -9.87
CA SER A 965 -14.48 -26.08 -10.90
C SER A 965 -14.45 -25.43 -12.30
N GLN A 966 -13.59 -25.86 -13.24
CA GLN A 966 -13.53 -25.26 -14.60
C GLN A 966 -14.57 -25.83 -15.59
N SER A 967 -15.76 -26.21 -15.13
CA SER A 967 -16.82 -26.71 -16.03
C SER A 967 -17.59 -25.54 -16.64
N ASP A 968 -18.21 -25.72 -17.81
CA ASP A 968 -19.02 -24.66 -18.46
C ASP A 968 -20.15 -24.17 -17.54
N ARG A 969 -20.73 -25.08 -16.74
CA ARG A 969 -21.73 -24.78 -15.72
C ARG A 969 -21.20 -23.86 -14.61
N SER A 970 -19.90 -23.93 -14.33
CA SER A 970 -19.24 -23.13 -13.31
C SER A 970 -19.04 -21.69 -13.77
N ARG A 971 -18.82 -21.47 -15.08
CA ARG A 971 -18.74 -20.12 -15.67
C ARG A 971 -20.08 -19.39 -15.61
N GLU A 972 -21.18 -20.10 -15.88
CA GLU A 972 -22.53 -19.56 -15.68
C GLU A 972 -22.76 -19.18 -14.21
N LEU A 973 -22.45 -20.07 -13.26
CA LEU A 973 -22.59 -19.81 -11.82
C LEU A 973 -21.73 -18.62 -11.35
N LEU A 974 -20.51 -18.47 -11.86
CA LEU A 974 -19.62 -17.35 -11.55
C LEU A 974 -20.13 -16.01 -12.08
N SER A 975 -20.90 -16.01 -13.16
CA SER A 975 -21.48 -14.80 -13.73
C SER A 975 -22.58 -14.18 -12.84
N ASP A 976 -23.11 -14.96 -11.90
CA ASP A 976 -24.12 -14.53 -10.92
C ASP A 976 -23.52 -14.08 -9.58
N VAL A 977 -22.23 -14.36 -9.33
CA VAL A 977 -21.57 -14.00 -8.08
C VAL A 977 -21.17 -12.52 -8.09
N GLU A 978 -21.70 -11.75 -7.14
CA GLU A 978 -21.37 -10.34 -6.97
C GLU A 978 -20.39 -10.11 -5.80
N VAL A 979 -19.66 -8.98 -5.86
CA VAL A 979 -18.88 -8.50 -4.72
C VAL A 979 -19.79 -8.36 -3.50
N GLY A 980 -19.37 -8.93 -2.37
CA GLY A 980 -20.09 -8.90 -1.12
C GLY A 980 -20.90 -10.13 -0.79
N ASP A 981 -21.05 -11.06 -1.73
CA ASP A 981 -21.81 -12.29 -1.51
C ASP A 981 -21.08 -13.20 -0.50
N VAL A 982 -21.87 -13.87 0.34
CA VAL A 982 -21.36 -14.69 1.47
C VAL A 982 -21.42 -16.16 1.10
N ILE A 983 -20.27 -16.83 1.13
CA ILE A 983 -20.11 -18.26 0.88
C ILE A 983 -19.85 -18.94 2.23
N LYS A 984 -20.82 -19.74 2.70
CA LYS A 984 -20.83 -20.31 4.06
C LYS A 984 -20.18 -21.68 4.17
N ASP A 985 -19.96 -22.35 3.05
CA ASP A 985 -19.53 -23.74 2.98
C ASP A 985 -18.09 -23.90 2.49
N ALA A 986 -17.30 -22.81 2.47
CA ALA A 986 -15.93 -22.84 1.99
C ALA A 986 -15.03 -23.67 2.92
N VAL A 987 -14.20 -24.51 2.31
CA VAL A 987 -13.24 -25.41 2.96
C VAL A 987 -11.83 -24.97 2.60
N ILE A 988 -10.96 -24.88 3.59
CA ILE A 988 -9.53 -24.58 3.39
C ILE A 988 -8.84 -25.79 2.78
N VAL A 989 -8.25 -25.62 1.60
CA VAL A 989 -7.56 -26.67 0.85
C VAL A 989 -6.05 -26.57 1.04
N ASP A 990 -5.51 -25.37 0.95
CA ASP A 990 -4.08 -25.11 1.07
C ASP A 990 -3.82 -23.76 1.73
N MET A 991 -2.69 -23.65 2.43
CA MET A 991 -2.26 -22.47 3.17
C MET A 991 -0.74 -22.34 3.13
N ASP A 992 -0.24 -21.26 2.54
CA ASP A 992 1.16 -20.85 2.67
C ASP A 992 1.28 -19.71 3.68
N LEU A 993 1.93 -20.01 4.81
CA LEU A 993 2.12 -19.08 5.93
C LEU A 993 2.84 -17.78 5.54
N LEU A 994 3.75 -17.83 4.56
CA LEU A 994 4.76 -16.79 4.29
C LEU A 994 4.51 -16.03 3.00
N GLU A 995 3.83 -16.65 2.04
CA GLU A 995 3.27 -15.97 0.88
C GLU A 995 1.91 -15.32 1.19
N GLY A 996 1.26 -15.71 2.30
CA GLY A 996 -0.07 -15.22 2.65
C GLY A 996 -1.12 -15.72 1.65
N LEU A 997 -0.88 -16.89 1.07
CA LEU A 997 -1.78 -17.54 0.13
C LEU A 997 -2.69 -18.51 0.87
N LEU A 998 -3.99 -18.27 0.80
CA LEU A 998 -5.03 -19.14 1.35
C LEU A 998 -5.90 -19.61 0.18
N VAL A 999 -5.94 -20.91 -0.07
CA VAL A 999 -6.76 -21.50 -1.13
C VAL A 999 -7.96 -22.21 -0.53
N LEU A 1000 -9.14 -21.86 -1.00
CA LEU A 1000 -10.42 -22.38 -0.56
C LEU A 1000 -11.15 -23.08 -1.72
N LYS A 1001 -12.05 -24.00 -1.38
CA LYS A 1001 -13.05 -24.58 -2.29
C LYS A 1001 -14.42 -24.54 -1.64
N SER A 1002 -15.46 -24.39 -2.43
CA SER A 1002 -16.85 -24.52 -1.97
C SER A 1002 -17.47 -25.76 -2.59
N ASP A 1003 -18.34 -26.45 -1.85
CA ASP A 1003 -19.14 -27.53 -2.42
C ASP A 1003 -20.25 -26.98 -3.33
N SER A 1004 -20.60 -25.70 -3.17
CA SER A 1004 -21.66 -25.00 -3.88
C SER A 1004 -21.21 -24.33 -5.20
N TYR A 1005 -19.91 -24.11 -5.42
CA TYR A 1005 -19.34 -23.34 -6.55
C TYR A 1005 -18.18 -24.06 -7.27
#